data_AF-A0A178K8D1-F1
#
_entry.id   AF-A0A178K8D1-F1
#
_cell.length_a   1.000
_cell.length_b   1.000
_cell.length_c   1.000
_cell.angle_alpha   90.00
_cell.angle_beta   90.00
_cell.angle_gamma   90.00
#
_symmetry.space_group_name_H-M   'P 1'
#
loop_
_entity.id
_entity.type
_entity.pdbx_description
1 polymer ?
#
loop_
_entity_poly.entity_id
_entity_poly.type
_entity_poly.pdbx_seq_one_letter_code
_entity_poly.pdbx_strand_id
1 'polypeptide(L)'
;MIKARILSQILTMLTRLQQEQGRDAVKQVRKKIELMIKEADITLPEEYVSFLNAYDVYRCRPIEEAIPHFIHCQMLCENNQNTVLYIYCDLHLGTIYSLIGQFHQSLKHFLAALSNNSIEDDNLKLLLNLNISDAYISLGDFSRVKSYSLKAIGLAELLNDKSCLTLALDNAAIAEGYIGNFIAANFYIERSITIAHELACPRSLGFAVGYKARIEAMQNNDEEAKLLFEQADAHFKASYEYYGRGDCLCYFAALLFKLNDYELALQHVHQALALIKAEKNYQLRIRLFELEAKIYKRQGKLLLENLAIEKQAKLSAEELKRATHSETLYIESILQLGEQKREHDTLQQLHSKLKIITEIGQNIATITNLNDCLLDVSQQVNKIIPIHVFGIALFDEENKVLNYNHFIEDETLIAPFTINCEHISSLGAYCIYHQQTLLLNTSSLDEVTGYIDPKYLDRQMYFGDGEQNQSGIITPIKLNNKTIGALFLEHRTAFLYQSYHCELAEQLASFIAVALENQRQTQALHQQQLALATINQKLDMLSRQDPLTQLYNRYELEKVVPEVIANAVEKNEPLTCLMIDVDYYKGFNDFYGHHKGDQVLVTLAKTFQQVFNAPNDYVFRYGGDEFLMLLAGQTLQQAKEKVAIVEKAVADLAISHSQSACSSVLTLSIGGYCCHDLYNMGLNRLIQKTDKALYQAKSRGRNTFVGYEEQQAVKKNTMQHKQVDEQAKISDRC
;
A
#
# COMPACT_ATOMS: atom_id res chain seq x y z
N MET A 1 -15.94 0.75 19.84
CA MET A 1 -16.32 1.12 21.23
C MET A 1 -15.54 0.37 22.29
N ILE A 2 -15.49 -0.97 22.29
CA ILE A 2 -14.75 -1.76 23.31
C ILE A 2 -13.26 -1.40 23.34
N LYS A 3 -12.61 -1.32 22.16
CA LYS A 3 -11.20 -0.90 22.03
C LYS A 3 -10.90 0.47 22.67
N ALA A 4 -11.71 1.48 22.35
CA ALA A 4 -11.54 2.84 22.89
C ALA A 4 -11.72 2.88 24.42
N ARG A 5 -12.68 2.11 24.96
CA ARG A 5 -12.91 2.00 26.41
C ARG A 5 -11.71 1.39 27.13
N ILE A 6 -11.12 0.34 26.56
CA ILE A 6 -9.96 -0.34 27.15
C ILE A 6 -8.71 0.54 27.10
N LEU A 7 -8.46 1.21 25.97
CA LEU A 7 -7.36 2.16 25.86
C LEU A 7 -7.51 3.33 26.85
N SER A 8 -8.73 3.84 27.07
CA SER A 8 -9.01 4.87 28.08
C SER A 8 -8.74 4.37 29.52
N GLN A 9 -9.09 3.12 29.82
CA GLN A 9 -8.77 2.51 31.13
C GLN A 9 -7.26 2.36 31.32
N ILE A 10 -6.55 1.91 30.28
CA ILE A 10 -5.09 1.80 30.31
C ILE A 10 -4.46 3.20 30.50
N LEU A 11 -4.92 4.21 29.76
CA LEU A 11 -4.44 5.58 29.90
C LEU A 11 -4.61 6.08 31.33
N THR A 12 -5.76 5.82 31.95
CA THR A 12 -6.02 6.15 33.36
C THR A 12 -5.04 5.46 34.31
N MET A 13 -4.64 4.22 34.02
CA MET A 13 -3.63 3.53 34.81
C MET A 13 -2.25 4.19 34.65
N LEU A 14 -1.89 4.58 33.43
CA LEU A 14 -0.61 5.24 33.15
C LEU A 14 -0.50 6.59 33.88
N THR A 15 -1.54 7.42 33.81
CA THR A 15 -1.57 8.75 34.44
C THR A 15 -1.63 8.70 35.97
N ARG A 16 -1.92 7.53 36.56
CA ARG A 16 -1.94 7.30 38.01
C ARG A 16 -0.75 6.53 38.54
N LEU A 17 0.22 6.17 37.71
CA LEU A 17 1.44 5.45 38.14
C LEU A 17 2.22 6.14 39.27
N GLN A 18 2.10 7.47 39.38
CA GLN A 18 2.69 8.27 40.45
C GLN A 18 2.07 8.05 41.84
N GLN A 19 0.84 7.54 41.90
CA GLN A 19 0.13 7.25 43.15
C GLN A 19 0.46 5.85 43.70
N GLU A 20 1.03 4.97 42.87
CA GLU A 20 1.32 3.60 43.25
C GLU A 20 2.56 3.50 44.15
N GLN A 21 2.39 2.92 45.34
CA GLN A 21 3.47 2.72 46.31
C GLN A 21 4.20 1.39 46.09
N GLY A 22 5.53 1.42 46.10
CA GLY A 22 6.39 0.23 46.00
C GLY A 22 7.26 0.17 44.73
N ARG A 23 8.32 -0.65 44.79
CA ARG A 23 9.26 -0.84 43.65
C ARG A 23 8.67 -1.71 42.53
N ASP A 24 7.71 -2.58 42.84
CA ASP A 24 7.10 -3.48 41.85
C ASP A 24 5.78 -2.95 41.26
N ALA A 25 5.35 -1.75 41.65
CA ALA A 25 4.13 -1.11 41.16
C ALA A 25 4.05 -1.06 39.62
N VAL A 26 5.14 -0.65 38.96
CA VAL A 26 5.23 -0.56 37.49
C VAL A 26 5.06 -1.94 36.84
N LYS A 27 5.67 -2.98 37.42
CA LYS A 27 5.55 -4.36 36.95
C LYS A 27 4.12 -4.87 37.11
N GLN A 28 3.45 -4.54 38.20
CA GLN A 28 2.05 -4.93 38.43
C GLN A 28 1.11 -4.24 37.45
N VAL A 29 1.29 -2.95 37.20
CA VAL A 29 0.52 -2.20 36.19
C VAL A 29 0.78 -2.77 34.80
N ARG A 30 2.03 -3.06 34.45
CA ARG A 30 2.39 -3.69 33.17
C ARG A 30 1.68 -5.04 32.97
N LYS A 31 1.71 -5.92 33.98
CA LYS A 31 0.99 -7.21 33.93
C LYS A 31 -0.53 -7.05 33.78
N LYS A 32 -1.13 -6.07 34.45
CA LYS A 32 -2.57 -5.77 34.30
C LYS A 32 -2.89 -5.31 32.87
N ILE A 33 -2.06 -4.42 32.31
CA ILE A 33 -2.21 -3.94 30.93
C ILE A 33 -2.05 -5.11 29.95
N GLU A 34 -1.04 -5.97 30.12
CA GLU A 34 -0.82 -7.18 29.30
C GLU A 34 -2.01 -8.14 29.33
N LEU A 35 -2.67 -8.30 30.47
CA LEU A 35 -3.88 -9.10 30.58
C LEU A 35 -5.05 -8.44 29.82
N MET A 36 -5.27 -7.13 30.01
CA MET A 36 -6.35 -6.39 29.36
C MET A 36 -6.23 -6.39 27.83
N ILE A 37 -5.01 -6.21 27.30
CA ILE A 37 -4.78 -6.24 25.84
C ILE A 37 -4.98 -7.65 25.27
N LYS A 38 -4.64 -8.70 26.03
CA LYS A 38 -4.80 -10.09 25.61
C LYS A 38 -6.27 -10.54 25.63
N GLU A 39 -7.01 -10.16 26.68
CA GLU A 39 -8.45 -10.47 26.79
C GLU A 39 -9.29 -9.76 25.73
N ALA A 40 -8.82 -8.61 25.25
CA ALA A 40 -9.55 -7.78 24.30
C ALA A 40 -9.04 -7.84 22.86
N ASP A 41 -7.94 -8.57 22.62
CA ASP A 41 -7.27 -8.68 21.32
C ASP A 41 -6.92 -7.31 20.70
N ILE A 42 -6.22 -6.46 21.46
CA ILE A 42 -5.85 -5.09 21.07
C ILE A 42 -4.34 -4.91 21.14
N THR A 43 -3.75 -4.24 20.15
CA THR A 43 -2.37 -3.76 20.21
C THR A 43 -2.27 -2.44 20.97
N LEU A 44 -1.33 -2.34 21.90
CA LEU A 44 -1.07 -1.13 22.66
C LEU A 44 -0.37 -0.07 21.77
N PRO A 45 -0.80 1.20 21.79
CA PRO A 45 -0.11 2.26 21.04
C PRO A 45 1.35 2.42 21.48
N GLU A 46 2.21 2.83 20.55
CA GLU A 46 3.64 2.92 20.77
C GLU A 46 3.99 3.90 21.90
N GLU A 47 3.30 5.03 21.97
CA GLU A 47 3.54 6.03 23.00
C GLU A 47 3.18 5.54 24.42
N TYR A 48 2.25 4.59 24.56
CA TYR A 48 1.89 3.96 25.84
C TYR A 48 2.99 2.99 26.30
N VAL A 49 3.54 2.21 25.37
CA VAL A 49 4.69 1.32 25.64
C VAL A 49 5.91 2.15 26.05
N SER A 50 6.18 3.22 25.29
CA SER A 50 7.28 4.14 25.54
C SER A 50 7.15 4.80 26.93
N PHE A 51 5.96 5.24 27.31
CA PHE A 51 5.70 5.82 28.64
C PHE A 51 5.98 4.82 29.77
N LEU A 52 5.53 3.56 29.65
CA LEU A 52 5.81 2.51 30.64
C LEU A 52 7.30 2.22 30.77
N ASN A 53 8.04 2.25 29.67
CA ASN A 53 9.49 2.02 29.68
C ASN A 53 10.22 3.20 30.33
N ALA A 54 9.84 4.43 30.02
CA ALA A 54 10.39 5.63 30.66
C ALA A 54 10.14 5.62 32.17
N TYR A 55 8.92 5.26 32.59
CA TYR A 55 8.56 5.19 33.99
C TYR A 55 9.27 4.04 34.74
N ASP A 56 9.56 2.91 34.07
CA ASP A 56 10.37 1.83 34.66
C ASP A 56 11.81 2.28 34.92
N VAL A 57 12.44 2.95 33.96
CA VAL A 57 13.78 3.54 34.14
C VAL A 57 13.78 4.55 35.28
N TYR A 58 12.78 5.44 35.33
CA TYR A 58 12.59 6.41 36.41
C TYR A 58 12.54 5.79 37.81
N ARG A 59 11.97 4.59 37.95
CA ARG A 59 11.79 3.91 39.24
C ARG A 59 12.92 2.96 39.60
N CYS A 60 13.61 2.40 38.61
CA CYS A 60 14.54 1.28 38.81
C CYS A 60 16.02 1.65 38.58
N ARG A 61 16.32 2.78 37.93
CA ARG A 61 17.68 3.21 37.55
C ARG A 61 18.02 4.59 38.16
N PRO A 62 19.27 5.07 38.04
CA PRO A 62 19.59 6.47 38.31
C PRO A 62 18.60 7.40 37.59
N ILE A 63 18.12 8.42 38.29
CA ILE A 63 16.97 9.23 37.85
C ILE A 63 17.27 10.00 36.56
N GLU A 64 18.52 10.39 36.36
CA GLU A 64 19.03 11.06 35.16
C GLU A 64 18.86 10.21 33.89
N GLU A 65 18.96 8.88 34.01
CA GLU A 65 18.82 7.97 32.87
C GLU A 65 17.39 7.99 32.29
N ALA A 66 16.39 8.42 33.06
CA ALA A 66 15.00 8.46 32.59
C ALA A 66 14.70 9.63 31.64
N ILE A 67 15.53 10.67 31.62
CA ILE A 67 15.36 11.87 30.79
C ILE A 67 15.20 11.53 29.30
N PRO A 68 16.16 10.85 28.63
CA PRO A 68 16.02 10.53 27.21
C PRO A 68 14.79 9.68 26.90
N HIS A 69 14.36 8.81 27.82
CA HIS A 69 13.16 8.00 27.62
C HIS A 69 11.87 8.82 27.66
N PHE A 70 11.74 9.79 28.58
CA PHE A 70 10.58 10.68 28.61
C PHE A 70 10.55 11.64 27.42
N ILE A 71 11.71 12.16 26.96
CA ILE A 71 11.77 12.99 25.73
C ILE A 71 11.36 12.16 24.50
N HIS A 72 11.84 10.91 24.41
CA HIS A 72 11.44 10.00 23.34
C HIS A 72 9.92 9.76 23.33
N CYS A 73 9.34 9.48 24.50
CA CYS A 73 7.89 9.32 24.66
C CYS A 73 7.12 10.60 24.29
N GLN A 74 7.62 11.79 24.67
CA GLN A 74 6.99 13.07 24.37
C GLN A 74 6.86 13.33 22.86
N MET A 75 7.85 12.96 22.05
CA MET A 75 7.75 13.10 20.60
C MET A 75 6.80 12.10 19.96
N LEU A 76 6.76 10.85 20.43
CA LEU A 76 5.77 9.88 19.97
C LEU A 76 4.35 10.39 20.27
N CYS A 77 4.15 11.01 21.45
CA CYS A 77 2.90 11.64 21.81
C CYS A 77 2.56 12.82 20.86
N GLU A 78 3.54 13.65 20.50
CA GLU A 78 3.34 14.76 19.56
C GLU A 78 2.94 14.26 18.16
N ASN A 79 3.63 13.25 17.64
CA ASN A 79 3.35 12.64 16.34
C ASN A 79 1.95 12.01 16.31
N ASN A 80 1.57 11.33 17.39
CA ASN A 80 0.29 10.64 17.52
C ASN A 80 -0.83 11.53 18.08
N GLN A 81 -0.59 12.84 18.26
CA GLN A 81 -1.53 13.82 18.84
C GLN A 81 -2.08 13.41 20.23
N ASN A 82 -1.32 12.61 20.98
CA ASN A 82 -1.68 12.16 22.33
C ASN A 82 -1.28 13.21 23.37
N THR A 83 -2.14 14.21 23.51
CA THR A 83 -1.89 15.35 24.40
C THR A 83 -1.82 14.95 25.88
N VAL A 84 -2.52 13.87 26.29
CA VAL A 84 -2.54 13.41 27.68
C VAL A 84 -1.18 12.91 28.14
N LEU A 85 -0.60 11.94 27.43
CA LEU A 85 0.71 11.41 27.82
C LEU A 85 1.82 12.45 27.64
N TYR A 86 1.71 13.33 26.64
CA TYR A 86 2.66 14.45 26.47
C TYR A 86 2.76 15.30 27.75
N ILE A 87 1.63 15.72 28.32
CA ILE A 87 1.62 16.55 29.53
C ILE A 87 2.18 15.78 30.75
N TYR A 88 1.93 14.48 30.84
CA TYR A 88 2.51 13.65 31.89
C TYR A 88 4.02 13.40 31.71
N CYS A 89 4.52 13.37 30.47
CA CYS A 89 5.96 13.41 30.21
C CYS A 89 6.57 14.70 30.74
N ASP A 90 5.95 15.86 30.49
CA ASP A 90 6.42 17.14 31.04
C ASP A 90 6.39 17.18 32.58
N LEU A 91 5.35 16.63 33.22
CA LEU A 91 5.31 16.49 34.67
C LEU A 91 6.51 15.69 35.20
N HIS A 92 6.83 14.56 34.57
CA HIS A 92 7.94 13.71 35.01
C HIS A 92 9.31 14.30 34.69
N LEU A 93 9.51 14.89 33.51
CA LEU A 93 10.72 15.62 33.17
C LEU A 93 10.96 16.77 34.15
N GLY A 94 9.93 17.56 34.44
CA GLY A 94 10.01 18.63 35.44
C GLY A 94 10.44 18.11 36.81
N THR A 95 9.84 17.00 37.25
CA THR A 95 10.16 16.35 38.53
C THR A 95 11.60 15.86 38.58
N ILE A 96 12.07 15.19 37.51
CA ILE A 96 13.45 14.69 37.40
C ILE A 96 14.42 15.86 37.45
N TYR A 97 14.20 16.92 36.66
CA TYR A 97 15.04 18.11 36.66
C TYR A 97 15.09 18.79 38.03
N SER A 98 13.96 18.85 38.75
CA SER A 98 13.93 19.38 40.11
C SER A 98 14.81 18.56 41.06
N LEU A 99 14.70 17.23 41.00
CA LEU A 99 15.44 16.31 41.87
C LEU A 99 16.95 16.31 41.64
N ILE A 100 17.40 16.69 40.43
CA ILE A 100 18.83 16.83 40.10
C ILE A 100 19.34 18.27 40.23
N GLY A 101 18.50 19.21 40.72
CA GLY A 101 18.88 20.59 40.99
C GLY A 101 18.76 21.57 39.81
N GLN A 102 18.19 21.15 38.67
CA GLN A 102 18.03 21.98 37.47
C GLN A 102 16.66 22.69 37.46
N PHE A 103 16.45 23.61 38.40
CA PHE A 103 15.16 24.25 38.65
C PHE A 103 14.59 25.06 37.46
N HIS A 104 15.45 25.65 36.63
CA HIS A 104 14.99 26.38 35.44
C HIS A 104 14.40 25.44 34.37
N GLN A 105 15.04 24.29 34.11
CA GLN A 105 14.50 23.26 33.20
C GLN A 105 13.26 22.61 33.79
N SER A 106 13.26 22.38 35.11
CA SER A 106 12.09 21.91 35.85
C SER A 106 10.87 22.80 35.63
N LEU A 107 11.02 24.11 35.86
CA LEU A 107 9.95 25.09 35.64
C LEU A 107 9.50 25.18 34.18
N LYS A 108 10.42 25.08 33.21
CA LYS A 108 10.07 25.06 31.78
C LYS A 108 9.05 23.96 31.49
N HIS A 109 9.31 22.74 31.95
CA HIS A 109 8.41 21.60 31.74
C HIS A 109 7.11 21.73 32.53
N PHE A 110 7.16 22.10 33.81
CA PHE A 110 5.93 22.26 34.61
C PHE A 110 5.01 23.37 34.09
N LEU A 111 5.57 24.51 33.67
CA LEU A 111 4.78 25.61 33.12
C LEU A 111 4.21 25.26 31.74
N ALA A 112 4.95 24.52 30.90
CA ALA A 112 4.44 23.99 29.64
C ALA A 112 3.22 23.08 29.90
N ALA A 113 3.36 22.09 30.79
CA ALA A 113 2.29 21.21 31.22
C ALA A 113 1.06 21.97 31.74
N LEU A 114 1.28 23.00 32.58
CA LEU A 114 0.19 23.78 33.17
C LEU A 114 -0.50 24.71 32.16
N SER A 115 0.23 25.23 31.17
CA SER A 115 -0.30 26.13 30.14
C SER A 115 -1.15 25.43 29.09
N ASN A 116 -1.00 24.12 28.96
CA ASN A 116 -1.74 23.32 27.99
C ASN A 116 -3.17 23.07 28.50
N ASN A 117 -4.05 24.05 28.26
CA ASN A 117 -5.45 24.13 28.72
C ASN A 117 -6.39 23.03 28.17
N SER A 118 -5.88 22.05 27.43
CA SER A 118 -6.70 21.01 26.81
C SER A 118 -7.16 19.92 27.78
N ILE A 119 -6.54 19.79 28.96
CA ILE A 119 -6.83 18.73 29.93
C ILE A 119 -7.33 19.31 31.25
N GLU A 120 -8.61 19.09 31.53
CA GLU A 120 -9.20 19.36 32.84
C GLU A 120 -8.99 18.17 33.79
N ASP A 121 -7.78 18.06 34.35
CA ASP A 121 -7.47 17.11 35.44
C ASP A 121 -6.98 17.87 36.68
N ASP A 122 -7.80 17.88 37.73
CA ASP A 122 -7.49 18.58 38.97
C ASP A 122 -6.35 17.92 39.76
N ASN A 123 -6.13 16.60 39.64
CA ASN A 123 -5.00 15.93 40.29
C ASN A 123 -3.69 16.35 39.63
N LEU A 124 -3.68 16.43 38.30
CA LEU A 124 -2.53 16.92 37.55
C LEU A 124 -2.23 18.38 37.90
N LYS A 125 -3.25 19.25 37.90
CA LYS A 125 -3.10 20.66 38.29
C LYS A 125 -2.58 20.78 39.72
N LEU A 126 -3.06 19.97 40.66
CA LEU A 126 -2.60 19.96 42.04
C LEU A 126 -1.09 19.68 42.10
N LEU A 127 -0.65 18.59 41.47
CA LEU A 127 0.75 18.17 41.47
C LEU A 127 1.66 19.18 40.78
N LEU A 128 1.23 19.76 39.65
CA LEU A 128 1.97 20.81 38.95
C LEU A 128 2.12 22.06 39.82
N ASN A 129 1.04 22.57 40.42
CA ASN A 129 1.12 23.74 41.30
C ASN A 129 2.03 23.47 42.52
N LEU A 130 1.94 22.28 43.11
CA LEU A 130 2.80 21.88 44.21
C LEU A 130 4.28 21.85 43.81
N ASN A 131 4.63 21.17 42.71
CA ASN A 131 6.00 21.05 42.24
C ASN A 131 6.58 22.38 41.73
N ILE A 132 5.77 23.23 41.09
CA ILE A 132 6.17 24.60 40.70
C ILE A 132 6.48 25.43 41.94
N SER A 133 5.64 25.34 42.98
CA SER A 133 5.89 26.06 44.23
C SER A 133 7.19 25.61 44.89
N ASP A 134 7.48 24.31 44.90
CA ASP A 134 8.74 23.75 45.44
C ASP A 134 9.97 24.22 44.64
N ALA A 135 9.89 24.19 43.31
CA ALA A 135 10.97 24.71 42.46
C ALA A 135 11.25 26.20 42.69
N TYR A 136 10.20 27.01 42.93
CA TYR A 136 10.38 28.43 43.28
C TYR A 136 10.92 28.66 44.69
N ILE A 137 10.70 27.74 45.65
CA ILE A 137 11.37 27.80 46.96
C ILE A 137 12.89 27.71 46.77
N SER A 138 13.35 26.79 45.92
CA SER A 138 14.76 26.63 45.61
C SER A 138 15.37 27.85 44.92
N LEU A 139 14.57 28.58 44.13
CA LEU A 139 14.99 29.82 43.45
C LEU A 139 14.83 31.10 44.32
N GLY A 140 14.16 31.01 45.47
CA GLY A 140 13.94 32.14 46.38
C GLY A 140 12.86 33.13 45.92
N ASP A 141 12.01 32.79 44.96
CA ASP A 141 10.91 33.64 44.47
C ASP A 141 9.63 33.39 45.28
N PHE A 142 9.62 33.86 46.53
CA PHE A 142 8.55 33.56 47.49
C PHE A 142 7.18 34.16 47.10
N SER A 143 7.15 35.20 46.26
CA SER A 143 5.89 35.71 45.71
C SER A 143 5.21 34.67 44.82
N ARG A 144 5.99 33.99 43.97
CA ARG A 144 5.46 32.91 43.13
C ARG A 144 5.16 31.66 43.94
N VAL A 145 6.00 31.30 44.92
CA VAL A 145 5.70 30.19 45.85
C VAL A 145 4.31 30.36 46.45
N LYS A 146 4.01 31.53 47.03
CA LYS A 146 2.69 31.85 47.60
C LYS A 146 1.56 31.68 46.58
N SER A 147 1.72 32.22 45.37
CA SER A 147 0.69 32.13 44.34
C SER A 147 0.37 30.68 43.96
N TYR A 148 1.39 29.84 43.75
CA TYR A 148 1.20 28.45 43.33
C TYR A 148 0.76 27.54 44.49
N SER A 149 1.27 27.76 45.71
CA SER A 149 0.85 26.98 46.87
C SER A 149 -0.61 27.24 47.27
N LEU A 150 -1.12 28.47 47.16
CA LEU A 150 -2.54 28.76 47.39
C LEU A 150 -3.46 28.05 46.39
N LYS A 151 -3.05 27.97 45.12
CA LYS A 151 -3.78 27.18 44.11
C LYS A 151 -3.76 25.69 44.44
N ALA A 152 -2.61 25.16 44.86
CA ALA A 152 -2.49 23.77 45.31
C ALA A 152 -3.36 23.47 46.54
N ILE A 153 -3.43 24.39 47.53
CA ILE A 153 -4.31 24.23 48.71
C ILE A 153 -5.77 24.06 48.28
N GLY A 154 -6.28 24.96 47.43
CA GLY A 154 -7.67 24.90 46.97
C GLY A 154 -7.99 23.60 46.20
N LEU A 155 -7.06 23.13 45.37
CA LEU A 155 -7.20 21.86 44.64
C LEU A 155 -7.11 20.64 45.57
N ALA A 156 -6.21 20.65 46.55
CA ALA A 156 -6.07 19.55 47.51
C ALA A 156 -7.29 19.42 48.42
N GLU A 157 -7.90 20.54 48.84
CA GLU A 157 -9.17 20.56 49.56
C GLU A 157 -10.31 20.00 48.72
N LEU A 158 -10.40 20.43 47.46
CA LEU A 158 -11.42 19.94 46.51
C LEU A 158 -11.33 18.42 46.31
N LEU A 159 -10.10 17.89 46.19
CA LEU A 159 -9.83 16.47 45.96
C LEU A 159 -9.82 15.63 47.26
N ASN A 160 -9.90 16.29 48.42
CA ASN A 160 -9.72 15.67 49.73
C ASN A 160 -8.37 14.92 49.86
N ASP A 161 -7.31 15.40 49.19
CA ASP A 161 -5.96 14.85 49.28
C ASP A 161 -5.20 15.52 50.43
N LYS A 162 -5.32 14.93 51.61
CA LYS A 162 -4.65 15.41 52.83
C LYS A 162 -3.11 15.41 52.73
N SER A 163 -2.52 14.51 51.94
CA SER A 163 -1.06 14.40 51.84
C SER A 163 -0.47 15.53 51.01
N CYS A 164 -1.10 15.86 49.88
CA CYS A 164 -0.71 17.02 49.09
C CYS A 164 -1.07 18.33 49.80
N LEU A 165 -2.18 18.34 50.57
CA LEU A 165 -2.59 19.50 51.35
C LEU A 165 -1.54 19.91 52.39
N THR A 166 -0.94 18.96 53.13
CA THR A 166 0.14 19.29 54.09
C THR A 166 1.33 19.95 53.40
N LEU A 167 1.79 19.41 52.26
CA LEU A 167 2.92 19.97 51.52
C LEU A 167 2.61 21.36 50.95
N ALA A 168 1.39 21.57 50.45
CA ALA A 168 0.98 22.86 49.92
C ALA A 168 0.89 23.93 51.03
N LEU A 169 0.39 23.55 52.22
CA LEU A 169 0.36 24.42 53.40
C LEU A 169 1.77 24.76 53.90
N ASP A 170 2.68 23.79 53.94
CA ASP A 170 4.09 24.02 54.29
C ASP A 170 4.75 25.03 53.34
N ASN A 171 4.53 24.87 52.04
CA ASN A 171 5.05 25.78 51.00
C ASN A 171 4.44 27.19 51.11
N ALA A 172 3.14 27.31 51.43
CA ALA A 172 2.50 28.61 51.69
C ALA A 172 3.06 29.27 52.95
N ALA A 173 3.24 28.49 54.02
CA ALA A 173 3.74 28.99 55.30
C ALA A 173 5.16 29.56 55.16
N ILE A 174 6.06 28.83 54.51
CA ILE A 174 7.43 29.30 54.31
C ILE A 174 7.49 30.54 53.41
N ALA A 175 6.63 30.61 52.38
CA ALA A 175 6.55 31.77 51.51
C ALA A 175 6.12 33.02 52.28
N GLU A 176 5.05 32.94 53.08
CA GLU A 176 4.60 34.05 53.93
C GLU A 176 5.65 34.44 54.97
N GLY A 177 6.38 33.45 55.53
CA GLY A 177 7.48 33.68 56.45
C GLY A 177 8.60 34.54 55.84
N TYR A 178 9.06 34.19 54.62
CA TYR A 178 10.07 34.99 53.92
C TYR A 178 9.55 36.35 53.42
N ILE A 179 8.25 36.48 53.15
CA ILE A 179 7.61 37.77 52.85
C ILE A 179 7.49 38.65 54.11
N GLY A 180 7.56 38.06 55.30
CA GLY A 180 7.44 38.75 56.60
C GLY A 180 6.02 38.76 57.18
N ASN A 181 5.08 38.03 56.59
CA ASN A 181 3.70 37.91 57.07
C ASN A 181 3.55 36.71 58.02
N PHE A 182 4.09 36.84 59.22
CA PHE A 182 4.15 35.76 60.21
C PHE A 182 2.77 35.28 60.71
N ILE A 183 1.75 36.15 60.66
CA ILE A 183 0.38 35.76 61.03
C ILE A 183 -0.14 34.70 60.05
N ALA A 184 -0.01 34.94 58.75
CA ALA A 184 -0.41 33.97 57.73
C ALA A 184 0.49 32.73 57.74
N ALA A 185 1.81 32.92 57.92
CA ALA A 185 2.76 31.80 58.03
C ALA A 185 2.36 30.83 59.15
N ASN A 186 2.10 31.36 60.34
CA ASN A 186 1.64 30.58 61.49
C ASN A 186 0.28 29.92 61.24
N PHE A 187 -0.67 30.63 60.62
CA PHE A 187 -1.96 30.04 60.26
C PHE A 187 -1.83 28.79 59.37
N TYR A 188 -1.01 28.87 58.31
CA TYR A 188 -0.83 27.76 57.38
C TYR A 188 -0.09 26.58 58.03
N ILE A 189 0.96 26.84 58.80
CA ILE A 189 1.79 25.76 59.36
C ILE A 189 1.12 25.01 60.50
N GLU A 190 0.36 25.68 61.37
CA GLU A 190 -0.42 25.01 62.44
C GLU A 190 -1.49 24.09 61.84
N ARG A 191 -2.10 24.53 60.74
CA ARG A 191 -3.04 23.72 59.98
C ARG A 191 -2.34 22.51 59.35
N SER A 192 -1.14 22.68 58.79
CA SER A 192 -0.34 21.56 58.25
C SER A 192 -0.01 20.52 59.32
N ILE A 193 0.47 20.95 60.49
CA ILE A 193 0.79 20.08 61.64
C ILE A 193 -0.44 19.29 62.09
N THR A 194 -1.60 19.96 62.20
CA THR A 194 -2.87 19.32 62.58
C THR A 194 -3.21 18.17 61.62
N ILE A 195 -3.16 18.43 60.31
CA ILE A 195 -3.45 17.42 59.28
C ILE A 195 -2.38 16.31 59.27
N ALA A 196 -1.11 16.65 59.46
CA ALA A 196 -0.02 15.68 59.54
C ALA A 196 -0.19 14.71 60.73
N HIS A 197 -0.72 15.19 61.87
CA HIS A 197 -1.11 14.35 63.00
C HIS A 197 -2.29 13.43 62.64
N GLU A 198 -3.32 13.94 61.97
CA GLU A 198 -4.45 13.12 61.52
C GLU A 198 -4.02 11.99 60.55
N LEU A 199 -3.02 12.24 59.71
CA LEU A 199 -2.46 11.26 58.78
C LEU A 199 -1.61 10.19 59.48
N ALA A 200 -1.22 10.40 60.74
CA ALA A 200 -0.27 9.55 61.46
C ALA A 200 1.00 9.23 60.66
N CYS A 201 1.47 10.19 59.85
CA CYS A 201 2.62 10.02 58.96
C CYS A 201 3.85 10.75 59.53
N PRO A 202 4.88 10.01 60.03
CA PRO A 202 6.07 10.65 60.59
C PRO A 202 6.82 11.51 59.57
N ARG A 203 6.75 11.17 58.28
CA ARG A 203 7.36 11.99 57.21
C ARG A 203 6.69 13.36 57.11
N SER A 204 5.36 13.41 57.02
CA SER A 204 4.62 14.68 56.94
C SER A 204 4.81 15.53 58.19
N LEU A 205 4.83 14.90 59.38
CA LEU A 205 5.14 15.58 60.63
C LEU A 205 6.54 16.17 60.65
N GLY A 206 7.55 15.45 60.16
CA GLY A 206 8.92 15.95 60.06
C GLY A 206 9.02 17.24 59.23
N PHE A 207 8.36 17.28 58.06
CA PHE A 207 8.32 18.48 57.23
C PHE A 207 7.56 19.63 57.91
N ALA A 208 6.32 19.40 58.37
CA ALA A 208 5.51 20.46 58.97
C ALA A 208 6.17 21.06 60.23
N VAL A 209 6.71 20.23 61.12
CA VAL A 209 7.42 20.69 62.33
C VAL A 209 8.74 21.38 61.95
N GLY A 210 9.46 20.89 60.95
CA GLY A 210 10.69 21.52 60.47
C GLY A 210 10.45 22.91 59.85
N TYR A 211 9.38 23.08 59.08
CA TYR A 211 8.97 24.37 58.54
C TYR A 211 8.50 25.33 59.65
N LYS A 212 7.78 24.82 60.66
CA LYS A 212 7.44 25.60 61.86
C LYS A 212 8.70 26.11 62.57
N ALA A 213 9.69 25.24 62.78
CA ALA A 213 10.97 25.62 63.40
C ALA A 213 11.66 26.76 62.64
N ARG A 214 11.65 26.71 61.30
CA ARG A 214 12.19 27.78 60.44
C ARG A 214 11.43 29.10 60.61
N ILE A 215 10.11 29.05 60.68
CA ILE A 215 9.25 30.24 60.87
C ILE A 215 9.49 30.87 62.24
N GLU A 216 9.61 30.07 63.30
CA GLU A 216 9.93 30.55 64.66
C GLU A 216 11.34 31.17 64.71
N ALA A 217 12.32 30.56 64.03
CA ALA A 217 13.67 31.11 63.92
C ALA A 217 13.70 32.48 63.19
N MET A 218 12.85 32.68 62.19
CA MET A 218 12.68 33.98 61.50
C MET A 218 12.06 35.04 62.41
N GLN A 219 11.21 34.63 63.36
CA GLN A 219 10.60 35.51 64.37
C GLN A 219 11.52 35.81 65.56
N ASN A 220 12.71 35.20 65.61
CA ASN A 220 13.63 35.22 66.75
C ASN A 220 13.11 34.53 68.01
N ASN A 221 12.18 33.57 67.86
CA ASN A 221 11.75 32.69 68.94
C ASN A 221 12.72 31.50 69.03
N ASP A 222 13.98 31.80 69.33
CA ASP A 222 15.10 30.88 69.09
C ASP A 222 15.03 29.59 69.95
N GLU A 223 14.56 29.65 71.20
CA GLU A 223 14.39 28.47 72.07
C GLU A 223 13.29 27.51 71.56
N GLU A 224 12.16 28.07 71.12
CA GLU A 224 11.06 27.29 70.54
C GLU A 224 11.51 26.66 69.21
N ALA A 225 12.19 27.43 68.36
CA ALA A 225 12.73 26.94 67.11
C ALA A 225 13.70 25.76 67.33
N LYS A 226 14.56 25.83 68.35
CA LYS A 226 15.48 24.74 68.71
C LYS A 226 14.73 23.46 69.08
N LEU A 227 13.73 23.56 69.96
CA LEU A 227 12.91 22.40 70.36
C LEU A 227 12.20 21.78 69.14
N LEU A 228 11.64 22.61 68.26
CA LEU A 228 10.96 22.14 67.06
C LEU A 228 11.92 21.47 66.06
N PHE A 229 13.15 21.98 65.88
CA PHE A 229 14.15 21.31 65.04
C PHE A 229 14.52 19.91 65.58
N GLU A 230 14.63 19.75 66.90
CA GLU A 230 14.89 18.44 67.53
C GLU A 230 13.73 17.46 67.31
N GLN A 231 12.48 17.94 67.42
CA GLN A 231 11.28 17.15 67.12
C GLN A 231 11.22 16.74 65.65
N ALA A 232 11.50 17.65 64.73
CA ALA A 232 11.54 17.38 63.29
C ALA A 232 12.60 16.32 62.94
N ASP A 233 13.81 16.42 63.52
CA ASP A 233 14.87 15.42 63.34
C ASP A 233 14.44 14.01 63.84
N ALA A 234 13.73 13.94 64.97
CA ALA A 234 13.18 12.69 65.49
C ALA A 234 12.14 12.07 64.54
N HIS A 235 11.25 12.88 63.97
CA HIS A 235 10.26 12.43 63.00
C HIS A 235 10.91 11.93 61.70
N PHE A 236 11.89 12.65 61.15
CA PHE A 236 12.60 12.21 59.95
C PHE A 236 13.41 10.91 60.17
N LYS A 237 13.99 10.73 61.37
CA LYS A 237 14.61 9.46 61.76
C LYS A 237 13.61 8.31 61.73
N ALA A 238 12.41 8.52 62.27
CA ALA A 238 11.36 7.50 62.30
C ALA A 238 10.84 7.13 60.90
N SER A 239 10.87 8.06 59.94
CA SER A 239 10.45 7.82 58.55
C SER A 239 11.56 7.41 57.59
N TYR A 240 12.82 7.31 58.04
CA TYR A 240 14.00 7.12 57.18
C TYR A 240 14.10 8.15 56.04
N GLU A 241 13.66 9.39 56.29
CA GLU A 241 13.64 10.46 55.28
C GLU A 241 14.95 11.27 55.35
N TYR A 242 15.96 10.81 54.60
CA TYR A 242 17.31 11.37 54.70
C TYR A 242 17.45 12.77 54.12
N TYR A 243 16.71 13.10 53.06
CA TYR A 243 16.83 14.41 52.41
C TYR A 243 16.21 15.50 53.29
N GLY A 244 14.95 15.31 53.70
CA GLY A 244 14.26 16.25 54.60
C GLY A 244 15.03 16.46 55.91
N ARG A 245 15.60 15.38 56.46
CA ARG A 245 16.48 15.45 57.64
C ARG A 245 17.73 16.29 57.40
N GLY A 246 18.39 16.11 56.27
CA GLY A 246 19.60 16.84 55.92
C GLY A 246 19.36 18.34 55.76
N ASP A 247 18.25 18.74 55.12
CA ASP A 247 17.84 20.14 55.01
C ASP A 247 17.48 20.74 56.37
N CYS A 248 16.71 20.00 57.19
CA CYS A 248 16.37 20.38 58.55
C CYS A 248 17.62 20.65 59.41
N LEU A 249 18.60 19.75 59.38
CA LEU A 249 19.86 19.91 60.10
C LEU A 249 20.69 21.11 59.61
N CYS A 250 20.62 21.46 58.31
CA CYS A 250 21.27 22.65 57.78
C CYS A 250 20.69 23.94 58.38
N TYR A 251 19.37 24.05 58.44
CA TYR A 251 18.70 25.20 59.06
C TYR A 251 18.89 25.24 60.58
N PHE A 252 18.90 24.08 61.24
CA PHE A 252 19.18 24.00 62.66
C PHE A 252 20.60 24.46 63.00
N ALA A 253 21.60 24.01 62.22
CA ALA A 253 22.98 24.48 62.36
C ALA A 253 23.11 26.00 62.13
N ALA A 254 22.34 26.57 61.18
CA ALA A 254 22.34 28.01 60.94
C ALA A 254 21.76 28.80 62.12
N LEU A 255 20.72 28.29 62.79
CA LEU A 255 20.18 28.86 64.02
C LEU A 255 21.22 28.81 65.15
N LEU A 256 21.87 27.66 65.36
CA LEU A 256 22.90 27.52 66.40
C LEU A 256 24.11 28.44 66.15
N PHE A 257 24.50 28.62 64.88
CA PHE A 257 25.51 29.61 64.50
C PHE A 257 25.09 31.04 64.90
N LYS A 258 23.83 31.44 64.66
CA LYS A 258 23.27 32.74 65.10
C LYS A 258 23.34 32.89 66.62
N LEU A 259 23.11 31.81 67.36
CA LEU A 259 23.19 31.76 68.83
C LEU A 259 24.61 31.64 69.40
N ASN A 260 25.64 31.59 68.54
CA ASN A 260 27.05 31.36 68.90
C ASN A 260 27.37 29.98 69.49
N ASP A 261 26.49 28.99 69.35
CA ASP A 261 26.77 27.59 69.70
C ASP A 261 27.48 26.88 68.55
N TYR A 262 28.74 27.25 68.36
CA TYR A 262 29.54 26.83 67.22
C TYR A 262 29.88 25.32 67.22
N GLU A 263 29.98 24.71 68.40
CA GLU A 263 30.32 23.28 68.52
C GLU A 263 29.15 22.41 68.08
N LEU A 264 27.94 22.69 68.61
CA LEU A 264 26.75 21.96 68.22
C LEU A 264 26.36 22.25 66.75
N ALA A 265 26.54 23.50 66.28
CA ALA A 265 26.34 23.84 64.88
C ALA A 265 27.20 22.98 63.94
N LEU A 266 28.50 22.82 64.25
CA LEU A 266 29.40 21.95 63.48
C LEU A 266 28.97 20.48 63.51
N GLN A 267 28.52 19.97 64.66
CA GLN A 267 28.01 18.60 64.76
C GLN A 267 26.84 18.36 63.80
N HIS A 268 25.87 19.29 63.73
CA HIS A 268 24.74 19.17 62.82
C HIS A 268 25.15 19.34 61.34
N VAL A 269 26.11 20.22 61.03
CA VAL A 269 26.69 20.32 59.68
C VAL A 269 27.31 19.00 59.24
N HIS A 270 28.14 18.37 60.09
CA HIS A 270 28.79 17.10 59.78
C HIS A 270 27.78 15.95 59.67
N GLN A 271 26.75 15.93 60.51
CA GLN A 271 25.65 14.99 60.39
C GLN A 271 24.90 15.16 59.05
N ALA A 272 24.56 16.39 58.66
CA ALA A 272 23.90 16.66 57.39
C ALA A 272 24.77 16.23 56.20
N LEU A 273 26.06 16.56 56.20
CA LEU A 273 27.03 16.14 55.18
C LEU A 273 27.19 14.61 55.09
N ALA A 274 27.05 13.90 56.21
CA ALA A 274 27.10 12.43 56.25
C ALA A 274 25.83 11.78 55.68
N LEU A 275 24.67 12.43 55.84
CA LEU A 275 23.39 11.95 55.28
C LEU A 275 23.29 12.23 53.78
N ILE A 276 23.85 13.35 53.31
CA ILE A 276 23.67 13.85 51.94
C ILE A 276 24.88 13.51 51.07
N LYS A 277 24.71 12.54 50.16
CA LYS A 277 25.74 12.20 49.15
C LYS A 277 25.94 13.33 48.13
N ALA A 278 27.20 13.54 47.72
CA ALA A 278 27.63 14.63 46.82
C ALA A 278 26.89 14.61 45.47
N GLU A 279 26.76 13.43 44.89
CA GLU A 279 26.22 13.20 43.54
C GLU A 279 24.74 13.62 43.38
N LYS A 280 24.02 13.83 44.48
CA LYS A 280 22.56 14.04 44.45
C LYS A 280 22.10 15.42 44.91
N ASN A 281 22.96 16.22 45.57
CA ASN A 281 22.52 17.42 46.30
C ASN A 281 23.63 18.46 46.43
N TYR A 282 24.10 18.98 45.30
CA TYR A 282 25.20 19.96 45.23
C TYR A 282 24.87 21.24 46.00
N GLN A 283 23.68 21.83 45.78
CA GLN A 283 23.29 23.09 46.41
C GLN A 283 23.28 23.04 47.95
N LEU A 284 22.68 22.00 48.53
CA LEU A 284 22.60 21.87 49.99
C LEU A 284 23.98 21.65 50.61
N ARG A 285 24.85 20.87 49.95
CA ARG A 285 26.23 20.68 50.40
C ARG A 285 27.08 21.95 50.27
N ILE A 286 26.88 22.74 49.22
CA ILE A 286 27.53 24.06 49.06
C ILE A 286 27.14 24.96 50.24
N ARG A 287 25.84 25.01 50.60
CA ARG A 287 25.36 25.77 51.78
C ARG A 287 25.98 25.26 53.09
N LEU A 288 26.08 23.94 53.27
CA LEU A 288 26.69 23.34 54.46
C LEU A 288 28.19 23.68 54.58
N PHE A 289 28.95 23.63 53.49
CA PHE A 289 30.36 24.03 53.50
C PHE A 289 30.55 25.54 53.70
N GLU A 290 29.64 26.36 53.16
CA GLU A 290 29.62 27.80 53.43
C GLU A 290 29.38 28.08 54.93
N LEU A 291 28.44 27.35 55.55
CA LEU A 291 28.16 27.47 56.97
C LEU A 291 29.34 26.96 57.83
N GLU A 292 29.96 25.84 57.45
CA GLU A 292 31.17 25.30 58.08
C GLU A 292 32.31 26.35 58.07
N ALA A 293 32.56 26.99 56.92
CA ALA A 293 33.55 28.05 56.78
C ALA A 293 33.25 29.25 57.69
N LYS A 294 31.98 29.70 57.72
CA LYS A 294 31.54 30.79 58.62
C LYS A 294 31.76 30.47 60.09
N ILE A 295 31.50 29.23 60.50
CA ILE A 295 31.73 28.78 61.89
C ILE A 295 33.23 28.80 62.21
N TYR A 296 34.09 28.22 61.37
CA TYR A 296 35.54 28.21 61.61
C TYR A 296 36.16 29.61 61.62
N LYS A 297 35.66 30.51 60.79
CA LYS A 297 36.03 31.93 60.82
C LYS A 297 35.74 32.58 62.17
N ARG A 298 34.54 32.35 62.73
CA ARG A 298 34.17 32.87 64.05
C ARG A 298 35.01 32.27 65.18
N GLN A 299 35.44 31.02 65.05
CA GLN A 299 36.35 30.37 65.99
C GLN A 299 37.83 30.74 65.81
N GLY A 300 38.20 31.55 64.81
CA GLY A 300 39.58 31.91 64.50
C GLY A 300 40.42 30.75 63.92
N LYS A 301 39.79 29.71 63.40
CA LYS A 301 40.46 28.49 62.88
C LYS A 301 40.74 28.62 61.37
N LEU A 302 41.68 29.50 61.01
CA LEU A 302 41.98 29.87 59.62
C LEU A 302 42.25 28.68 58.67
N LEU A 303 42.99 27.66 59.14
CA LEU A 303 43.31 26.49 58.31
C LEU A 303 42.04 25.69 57.94
N LEU A 304 41.13 25.52 58.89
CA LEU A 304 39.88 24.79 58.68
C LEU A 304 38.86 25.62 57.89
N GLU A 305 38.82 26.94 58.08
CA GLU A 305 38.07 27.87 57.23
C GLU A 305 38.50 27.72 55.77
N ASN A 306 39.80 27.80 55.49
CA ASN A 306 40.32 27.65 54.12
C ASN A 306 39.98 26.27 53.52
N LEU A 307 40.06 25.20 54.31
CA LEU A 307 39.69 23.86 53.85
C LEU A 307 38.19 23.74 53.50
N ALA A 308 37.32 24.38 54.29
CA ALA A 308 35.88 24.40 54.00
C ALA A 308 35.56 25.21 52.74
N ILE A 309 36.21 26.37 52.56
CA ILE A 309 36.11 27.20 51.34
C ILE A 309 36.61 26.42 50.11
N GLU A 310 37.72 25.69 50.22
CA GLU A 310 38.24 24.87 49.13
C GLU A 310 37.26 23.77 48.73
N LYS A 311 36.66 23.06 49.70
CA LYS A 311 35.61 22.06 49.45
C LYS A 311 34.38 22.69 48.79
N GLN A 312 33.94 23.85 49.24
CA GLN A 312 32.82 24.59 48.65
C GLN A 312 33.13 24.99 47.20
N ALA A 313 34.29 25.56 46.93
CA ALA A 313 34.71 26.02 45.61
C ALA A 313 34.83 24.84 44.63
N LYS A 314 35.46 23.74 45.06
CA LYS A 314 35.56 22.50 44.28
C LYS A 314 34.18 21.97 43.90
N LEU A 315 33.27 21.86 44.88
CA LEU A 315 31.93 21.34 44.64
C LEU A 315 31.10 22.28 43.74
N SER A 316 31.28 23.59 43.87
CA SER A 316 30.64 24.58 43.00
C SER A 316 31.14 24.49 41.55
N ALA A 317 32.43 24.26 41.35
CA ALA A 317 33.00 24.04 40.02
C ALA A 317 32.53 22.72 39.39
N GLU A 318 32.43 21.66 40.19
CA GLU A 318 31.85 20.37 39.76
C GLU A 318 30.38 20.53 39.35
N GLU A 319 29.58 21.26 40.13
CA GLU A 319 28.17 21.53 39.81
C GLU A 319 28.03 22.37 38.54
N LEU A 320 28.84 23.41 38.37
CA LEU A 320 28.80 24.23 37.16
C LEU A 320 29.14 23.39 35.92
N LYS A 321 30.16 22.52 36.02
CA LYS A 321 30.54 21.60 34.94
C LYS A 321 29.44 20.58 34.66
N ARG A 322 28.82 20.02 35.70
CA ARG A 322 27.68 19.10 35.58
C ARG A 322 26.49 19.77 34.90
N ALA A 323 26.09 20.95 35.36
CA ALA A 323 24.97 21.70 34.80
C ALA A 323 25.19 22.00 33.32
N THR A 324 26.40 22.47 32.96
CA THR A 324 26.78 22.72 31.56
C THR A 324 26.74 21.44 30.72
N HIS A 325 27.30 20.34 31.23
CA HIS A 325 27.32 19.06 30.53
C HIS A 325 25.92 18.45 30.36
N SER A 326 25.07 18.51 31.39
CA SER A 326 23.69 18.06 31.31
C SER A 326 22.87 18.90 30.33
N GLU A 327 23.11 20.20 30.25
CA GLU A 327 22.51 21.07 29.24
C GLU A 327 22.99 20.69 27.83
N THR A 328 24.28 20.40 27.65
CA THR A 328 24.81 19.90 26.36
C THR A 328 24.18 18.57 25.96
N LEU A 329 24.14 17.58 26.86
CA LEU A 329 23.53 16.26 26.59
C LEU A 329 22.03 16.38 26.27
N TYR A 330 21.31 17.27 26.95
CA TYR A 330 19.91 17.54 26.66
C TYR A 330 19.74 18.13 25.25
N ILE A 331 20.55 19.13 24.89
CA ILE A 331 20.55 19.72 23.55
C ILE A 331 20.90 18.67 22.48
N GLU A 332 21.95 17.88 22.68
CA GLU A 332 22.34 16.79 21.78
C GLU A 332 21.21 15.77 21.60
N SER A 333 20.54 15.38 22.70
CA SER A 333 19.41 14.45 22.64
C SER A 333 18.24 15.04 21.84
N ILE A 334 17.90 16.32 22.03
CA ILE A 334 16.86 16.99 21.26
C ILE A 334 17.24 17.08 19.77
N LEU A 335 18.49 17.40 19.46
CA LEU A 335 18.97 17.48 18.08
C LEU A 335 18.89 16.13 17.38
N GLN A 336 19.45 15.09 18.00
CA GLN A 336 19.45 13.73 17.45
C GLN A 336 18.02 13.21 17.25
N LEU A 337 17.15 13.45 18.23
CA LEU A 337 15.76 13.04 18.15
C LEU A 337 14.96 13.85 17.11
N GLY A 338 15.24 15.15 16.97
CA GLY A 338 14.67 15.99 15.91
C GLY A 338 15.17 15.65 14.50
N GLU A 339 16.37 15.10 14.37
CA GLU A 339 16.87 14.52 13.13
C GLU A 339 16.13 13.22 12.79
N GLN A 340 16.01 12.29 13.75
CA GLN A 340 15.28 11.04 13.58
C GLN A 340 13.81 11.27 13.19
N LYS A 341 13.14 12.25 13.82
CA LYS A 341 11.75 12.62 13.48
C LYS A 341 11.62 13.13 12.04
N ARG A 342 12.53 14.03 11.61
CA ARG A 342 12.56 14.52 10.22
C ARG A 342 12.77 13.40 9.22
N GLU A 343 13.68 12.46 9.53
CA GLU A 343 13.93 11.29 8.70
C GLU A 343 12.69 10.38 8.60
N HIS A 344 12.02 10.14 9.73
CA HIS A 344 10.79 9.36 9.78
C HIS A 344 9.63 9.99 9.00
N ASP A 345 9.38 11.29 9.18
CA ASP A 345 8.30 12.02 8.48
C ASP A 345 8.54 12.01 6.96
N THR A 346 9.81 12.17 6.55
CA THR A 346 10.22 12.09 5.15
C THR A 346 9.97 10.69 4.58
N LEU A 347 10.34 9.64 5.32
CA LEU A 347 10.09 8.24 4.94
C LEU A 347 8.59 7.92 4.86
N GLN A 348 7.76 8.43 5.77
CA GLN A 348 6.31 8.24 5.72
C GLN A 348 5.69 8.92 4.49
N GLN A 349 6.08 10.16 4.19
CA GLN A 349 5.62 10.86 2.99
C GLN A 349 6.03 10.08 1.73
N LEU A 350 7.27 9.60 1.68
CA LEU A 350 7.76 8.75 0.59
C LEU A 350 6.92 7.48 0.44
N HIS A 351 6.64 6.77 1.52
CA HIS A 351 5.84 5.55 1.50
C HIS A 351 4.41 5.80 1.01
N SER A 352 3.80 6.92 1.42
CA SER A 352 2.46 7.30 0.96
C SER A 352 2.42 7.55 -0.56
N LYS A 353 3.45 8.22 -1.12
CA LYS A 353 3.56 8.48 -2.56
C LYS A 353 3.83 7.21 -3.36
N LEU A 354 4.69 6.31 -2.85
CA LEU A 354 4.95 5.00 -3.45
C LEU A 354 3.68 4.15 -3.59
N LYS A 355 2.79 4.21 -2.59
CA LYS A 355 1.52 3.49 -2.64
C LYS A 355 0.64 3.96 -3.81
N ILE A 356 0.51 5.28 -4.00
CA ILE A 356 -0.29 5.83 -5.10
C ILE A 356 0.33 5.46 -6.45
N ILE A 357 1.66 5.52 -6.58
CA ILE A 357 2.34 5.09 -7.82
C ILE A 357 2.15 3.61 -8.13
N THR A 358 2.11 2.77 -7.08
CA THR A 358 1.82 1.35 -7.25
C THR A 358 0.39 1.13 -7.76
N GLU A 359 -0.59 1.89 -7.25
CA GLU A 359 -1.98 1.85 -7.73
C GLU A 359 -2.10 2.31 -9.19
N ILE A 360 -1.44 3.40 -9.57
CA ILE A 360 -1.36 3.87 -10.97
C ILE A 360 -0.72 2.80 -11.85
N GLY A 361 0.40 2.25 -11.41
CA GLY A 361 1.15 1.23 -12.14
C GLY A 361 0.34 -0.04 -12.41
N GLN A 362 -0.43 -0.51 -11.42
CA GLN A 362 -1.34 -1.65 -11.58
C GLN A 362 -2.43 -1.35 -12.61
N ASN A 363 -3.01 -0.15 -12.59
CA ASN A 363 -4.02 0.24 -13.59
C ASN A 363 -3.41 0.23 -14.99
N ILE A 364 -2.23 0.85 -15.18
CA ILE A 364 -1.52 0.87 -16.47
C ILE A 364 -1.26 -0.55 -17.00
N ALA A 365 -0.80 -1.46 -16.13
CA ALA A 365 -0.46 -2.83 -16.51
C ALA A 365 -1.65 -3.67 -17.01
N THR A 366 -2.89 -3.28 -16.66
CA THR A 366 -4.13 -3.98 -17.06
C THR A 366 -4.75 -3.47 -18.36
N ILE A 367 -4.24 -2.37 -18.93
CA ILE A 367 -4.83 -1.72 -20.09
C ILE A 367 -4.43 -2.42 -21.38
N THR A 368 -5.37 -2.53 -22.32
CA THR A 368 -5.18 -3.20 -23.62
C THR A 368 -4.48 -2.34 -24.66
N ASN A 369 -4.62 -1.01 -24.57
CA ASN A 369 -3.99 -0.05 -25.47
C ASN A 369 -3.57 1.21 -24.70
N LEU A 370 -2.25 1.42 -24.61
CA LEU A 370 -1.66 2.52 -23.85
C LEU A 370 -2.09 3.91 -24.38
N ASN A 371 -2.42 4.03 -25.66
CA ASN A 371 -2.85 5.29 -26.25
C ASN A 371 -4.18 5.79 -25.69
N ASP A 372 -5.10 4.88 -25.36
CA ASP A 372 -6.47 5.25 -24.97
C ASP A 372 -6.52 5.84 -23.56
N CYS A 373 -5.49 5.60 -22.74
CA CYS A 373 -5.41 6.05 -21.35
C CYS A 373 -4.23 7.00 -21.08
N LEU A 374 -3.46 7.37 -22.10
CA LEU A 374 -2.21 8.13 -21.91
C LEU A 374 -2.45 9.46 -21.18
N LEU A 375 -3.56 10.13 -21.51
CA LEU A 375 -3.97 11.38 -20.87
C LEU A 375 -4.34 11.19 -19.40
N ASP A 376 -5.14 10.17 -19.08
CA ASP A 376 -5.53 9.85 -17.71
C ASP A 376 -4.31 9.50 -16.84
N VAL A 377 -3.36 8.74 -17.41
CA VAL A 377 -2.10 8.39 -16.75
C VAL A 377 -1.28 9.65 -16.48
N SER A 378 -1.11 10.52 -17.48
CA SER A 378 -0.41 11.80 -17.30
C SER A 378 -1.04 12.64 -16.18
N GLN A 379 -2.37 12.77 -16.16
CA GLN A 379 -3.08 13.51 -15.11
C GLN A 379 -2.93 12.89 -13.72
N GLN A 380 -2.92 11.55 -13.61
CA GLN A 380 -2.72 10.87 -12.33
C GLN A 380 -1.27 11.02 -11.84
N VAL A 381 -0.29 10.91 -12.74
CA VAL A 381 1.13 11.13 -12.42
C VAL A 381 1.35 12.57 -11.97
N ASN A 382 0.73 13.55 -12.62
CA ASN A 382 0.83 14.97 -12.27
C ASN A 382 0.39 15.29 -10.82
N LYS A 383 -0.49 14.47 -10.22
CA LYS A 383 -0.88 14.62 -8.82
C LYS A 383 0.22 14.26 -7.82
N ILE A 384 1.25 13.51 -8.25
CA ILE A 384 2.29 12.95 -7.39
C ILE A 384 3.67 13.52 -7.75
N ILE A 385 3.96 13.53 -9.04
CA ILE A 385 5.15 14.10 -9.66
C ILE A 385 4.64 15.25 -10.53
N PRO A 386 4.84 16.52 -10.14
CA PRO A 386 4.36 17.64 -10.93
C PRO A 386 5.03 17.63 -12.31
N ILE A 387 4.24 17.58 -13.38
CA ILE A 387 4.71 17.50 -14.77
C ILE A 387 3.87 18.39 -15.67
N HIS A 388 4.50 18.95 -16.71
CA HIS A 388 3.85 19.52 -17.89
C HIS A 388 3.98 18.59 -19.10
N VAL A 389 5.07 17.79 -19.14
CA VAL A 389 5.31 16.80 -20.19
C VAL A 389 5.32 15.39 -19.61
N PHE A 390 4.55 14.51 -20.23
CA PHE A 390 4.59 13.07 -20.03
C PHE A 390 4.85 12.39 -21.37
N GLY A 391 5.97 11.69 -21.50
CA GLY A 391 6.39 11.11 -22.78
C GLY A 391 6.92 9.70 -22.67
N ILE A 392 6.51 8.82 -23.58
CA ILE A 392 7.05 7.48 -23.73
C ILE A 392 7.62 7.34 -25.14
N ALA A 393 8.91 7.07 -25.22
CA ALA A 393 9.60 6.81 -26.47
C ALA A 393 10.05 5.34 -26.54
N LEU A 394 9.75 4.65 -27.64
CA LEU A 394 10.03 3.23 -27.82
C LEU A 394 11.28 3.03 -28.69
N PHE A 395 12.20 2.21 -28.22
CA PHE A 395 13.47 1.96 -28.88
C PHE A 395 13.37 0.77 -29.85
N ASP A 396 13.63 1.05 -31.13
CA ASP A 396 13.81 0.03 -32.16
C ASP A 396 15.30 -0.31 -32.26
N GLU A 397 15.64 -1.49 -31.76
CA GLU A 397 17.02 -1.97 -31.69
C GLU A 397 17.60 -2.33 -33.07
N GLU A 398 16.76 -2.74 -34.02
CA GLU A 398 17.20 -3.17 -35.37
C GLU A 398 17.60 -1.96 -36.20
N ASN A 399 16.76 -0.92 -36.19
CA ASN A 399 16.99 0.29 -36.97
C ASN A 399 17.76 1.37 -36.19
N LYS A 400 18.08 1.13 -34.91
CA LYS A 400 18.73 2.09 -34.00
C LYS A 400 18.01 3.44 -33.94
N VAL A 401 16.69 3.40 -33.84
CA VAL A 401 15.86 4.60 -33.75
C VAL A 401 15.01 4.61 -32.48
N LEU A 402 14.77 5.80 -31.93
CA LEU A 402 13.88 6.02 -30.81
C LEU A 402 12.62 6.73 -31.31
N ASN A 403 11.48 6.06 -31.16
CA ASN A 403 10.18 6.48 -31.69
C ASN A 403 9.38 7.18 -30.58
N TYR A 404 9.17 8.48 -30.73
CA TYR A 404 8.42 9.33 -29.81
C TYR A 404 6.94 9.29 -30.16
N ASN A 405 6.28 8.17 -29.83
CA ASN A 405 4.92 7.89 -30.29
C ASN A 405 3.83 8.27 -29.29
N HIS A 406 4.20 8.52 -28.03
CA HIS A 406 3.27 8.66 -26.91
C HIS A 406 3.67 9.86 -26.03
N PHE A 407 3.49 11.07 -26.55
CA PHE A 407 3.89 12.30 -25.86
C PHE A 407 2.69 13.21 -25.61
N ILE A 408 2.63 13.73 -24.39
CA ILE A 408 1.63 14.71 -23.94
C ILE A 408 2.37 15.91 -23.37
N GLU A 409 2.00 17.09 -23.84
CA GLU A 409 2.43 18.38 -23.30
C GLU A 409 1.20 19.27 -23.10
N ASP A 410 1.05 19.83 -21.90
CA ASP A 410 -0.11 20.65 -21.52
C ASP A 410 -1.46 20.00 -21.86
N GLU A 411 -1.58 18.70 -21.54
CA GLU A 411 -2.77 17.87 -21.84
C GLU A 411 -3.07 17.66 -23.34
N THR A 412 -2.16 18.06 -24.24
CA THR A 412 -2.29 17.88 -25.68
C THR A 412 -1.33 16.81 -26.19
N LEU A 413 -1.81 15.97 -27.12
CA LEU A 413 -1.00 14.91 -27.71
C LEU A 413 -0.07 15.49 -28.78
N ILE A 414 1.23 15.25 -28.63
CA ILE A 414 2.24 15.67 -29.61
C ILE A 414 2.26 14.67 -30.77
N ALA A 415 2.40 15.18 -31.99
CA ALA A 415 2.50 14.35 -33.19
C ALA A 415 3.75 13.44 -33.12
N PRO A 416 3.64 12.16 -33.52
CA PRO A 416 4.76 11.23 -33.47
C PRO A 416 5.95 11.68 -34.33
N PHE A 417 7.16 11.49 -33.80
CA PHE A 417 8.42 11.71 -34.52
C PHE A 417 9.47 10.67 -34.11
N THR A 418 10.58 10.60 -34.85
CA THR A 418 11.62 9.59 -34.64
C THR A 418 13.00 10.26 -34.59
N ILE A 419 13.85 9.80 -33.68
CA ILE A 419 15.23 10.23 -33.56
C ILE A 419 16.18 9.06 -33.86
N ASN A 420 17.21 9.31 -34.66
CA ASN A 420 18.28 8.36 -34.92
C ASN A 420 19.24 8.31 -33.69
N CYS A 421 19.51 7.09 -33.21
CA CYS A 421 20.33 6.79 -32.04
C CYS A 421 21.70 6.15 -32.37
N GLU A 422 22.17 6.21 -33.62
CA GLU A 422 23.55 5.86 -34.01
C GLU A 422 24.58 6.74 -33.29
N HIS A 423 24.19 7.95 -32.93
CA HIS A 423 24.92 8.87 -32.07
C HIS A 423 24.04 9.30 -30.89
N ILE A 424 24.68 9.73 -29.80
CA ILE A 424 23.98 10.33 -28.66
C ILE A 424 23.56 11.76 -29.06
N SER A 425 22.40 11.86 -29.73
CA SER A 425 21.82 13.08 -30.30
C SER A 425 20.70 13.68 -29.46
N SER A 426 20.19 12.92 -28.49
CA SER A 426 19.10 13.32 -27.58
C SER A 426 19.32 12.78 -26.17
N LEU A 427 18.64 13.37 -25.18
CA LEU A 427 18.65 12.87 -23.81
C LEU A 427 18.05 11.47 -23.72
N GLY A 428 17.05 11.18 -24.56
CA GLY A 428 16.55 9.82 -24.77
C GLY A 428 17.62 8.87 -25.25
N ALA A 429 18.36 9.23 -26.30
CA ALA A 429 19.46 8.40 -26.82
C ALA A 429 20.56 8.16 -25.76
N TYR A 430 20.92 9.17 -24.98
CA TYR A 430 21.84 9.03 -23.85
C TYR A 430 21.30 8.03 -22.82
N CYS A 431 20.04 8.19 -22.40
CA CYS A 431 19.36 7.32 -21.44
C CYS A 431 19.34 5.86 -21.91
N ILE A 432 19.07 5.61 -23.19
CA ILE A 432 19.10 4.25 -23.77
C ILE A 432 20.52 3.67 -23.76
N TYR A 433 21.52 4.46 -24.17
CA TYR A 433 22.90 4.01 -24.29
C TYR A 433 23.53 3.69 -22.93
N HIS A 434 23.33 4.58 -21.95
CA HIS A 434 23.91 4.45 -20.61
C HIS A 434 23.03 3.66 -19.63
N GLN A 435 21.75 3.43 -19.97
CA GLN A 435 20.78 2.70 -19.16
C GLN A 435 20.61 3.26 -17.74
N GLN A 436 20.72 4.58 -17.58
CA GLN A 436 20.64 5.28 -16.31
C GLN A 436 19.57 6.37 -16.36
N THR A 437 18.90 6.58 -15.23
CA THR A 437 17.97 7.69 -15.06
C THR A 437 18.73 9.01 -15.01
N LEU A 438 18.28 9.98 -15.80
CA LEU A 438 18.77 11.34 -15.85
C LEU A 438 17.86 12.24 -15.02
N LEU A 439 18.49 13.13 -14.26
CA LEU A 439 17.82 14.20 -13.51
C LEU A 439 18.39 15.54 -13.99
N LEU A 440 17.57 16.32 -14.69
CA LEU A 440 17.89 17.68 -15.10
C LEU A 440 17.30 18.65 -14.09
N ASN A 441 18.15 19.51 -13.53
CA ASN A 441 17.74 20.53 -12.60
C ASN A 441 17.36 21.85 -13.27
N THR A 442 17.90 22.13 -14.45
CA THR A 442 17.69 23.40 -15.16
C THR A 442 17.30 23.21 -16.60
N SER A 443 17.54 22.03 -17.18
CA SER A 443 17.42 21.75 -18.62
C SER A 443 18.15 22.78 -19.49
N SER A 444 19.12 23.48 -18.91
CA SER A 444 19.87 24.54 -19.58
C SER A 444 20.81 23.96 -20.64
N LEU A 445 21.24 24.80 -21.59
CA LEU A 445 22.20 24.39 -22.59
C LEU A 445 23.48 23.80 -21.97
N ASP A 446 23.98 24.38 -20.88
CA ASP A 446 25.18 23.90 -20.19
C ASP A 446 24.96 22.52 -19.56
N GLU A 447 23.78 22.26 -19.00
CA GLU A 447 23.44 20.95 -18.41
C GLU A 447 23.21 19.89 -19.50
N VAL A 448 22.46 20.22 -20.56
CA VAL A 448 22.16 19.31 -21.68
C VAL A 448 23.41 18.94 -22.47
N THR A 449 24.32 19.90 -22.70
CA THR A 449 25.61 19.63 -23.38
C THR A 449 26.58 18.81 -22.54
N GLY A 450 26.33 18.64 -21.24
CA GLY A 450 27.01 17.66 -20.41
C GLY A 450 26.70 16.21 -20.79
N TYR A 451 25.57 15.96 -21.46
CA TYR A 451 25.11 14.63 -21.88
C TYR A 451 25.18 14.43 -23.40
N ILE A 452 24.95 15.48 -24.20
CA ILE A 452 24.86 15.41 -25.66
C ILE A 452 26.04 16.20 -26.26
N ASP A 453 26.78 15.60 -27.19
CA ASP A 453 27.80 16.32 -27.94
C ASP A 453 27.15 17.48 -28.71
N PRO A 454 27.63 18.74 -28.55
CA PRO A 454 27.10 19.91 -29.25
C PRO A 454 26.99 19.76 -30.78
N LYS A 455 27.77 18.86 -31.39
CA LYS A 455 27.71 18.55 -32.82
C LYS A 455 26.41 17.87 -33.24
N TYR A 456 25.79 17.08 -32.35
CA TYR A 456 24.58 16.30 -32.62
C TYR A 456 23.35 16.86 -31.91
N LEU A 457 23.49 17.95 -31.15
CA LEU A 457 22.40 18.59 -30.42
C LEU A 457 21.45 19.32 -31.37
N ASP A 458 20.18 18.88 -31.39
CA ASP A 458 19.10 19.63 -32.02
C ASP A 458 18.66 20.80 -31.12
N ARG A 459 19.20 21.99 -31.39
CA ARG A 459 18.85 23.20 -30.61
C ARG A 459 17.39 23.59 -30.72
N GLN A 460 16.70 23.24 -31.81
CA GLN A 460 15.29 23.61 -31.98
C GLN A 460 14.40 22.72 -31.12
N MET A 461 14.77 21.45 -30.93
CA MET A 461 14.07 20.51 -30.04
C MET A 461 14.10 20.94 -28.57
N TYR A 462 15.25 21.39 -28.06
CA TYR A 462 15.42 21.75 -26.64
C TYR A 462 15.25 23.25 -26.36
N PHE A 463 15.52 24.11 -27.35
CA PHE A 463 15.61 25.56 -27.17
C PHE A 463 14.84 26.38 -28.23
N GLY A 464 13.76 25.85 -28.79
CA GLY A 464 12.89 26.55 -29.72
C GLY A 464 12.10 27.73 -29.10
N ASP A 465 11.26 28.39 -29.92
CA ASP A 465 10.52 29.62 -29.57
C ASP A 465 9.33 29.42 -28.58
N GLY A 466 9.16 28.22 -28.03
CA GLY A 466 8.10 27.87 -27.07
C GLY A 466 8.49 28.09 -25.59
N GLU A 467 7.53 27.91 -24.67
CA GLU A 467 7.85 27.88 -23.23
C GLU A 467 8.71 26.66 -22.90
N GLN A 468 9.92 26.89 -22.37
CA GLN A 468 10.90 25.84 -22.18
C GLN A 468 10.71 25.11 -20.85
N ASN A 469 10.87 23.78 -20.89
CA ASN A 469 11.00 22.98 -19.69
C ASN A 469 12.33 23.30 -19.00
N GLN A 470 12.29 23.42 -17.68
CA GLN A 470 13.43 23.83 -16.85
C GLN A 470 13.87 22.72 -15.89
N SER A 471 13.18 21.58 -15.86
CA SER A 471 13.65 20.38 -15.16
C SER A 471 13.02 19.15 -15.79
N GLY A 472 13.68 18.00 -15.63
CA GLY A 472 13.28 16.77 -16.29
C GLY A 472 13.80 15.52 -15.60
N ILE A 473 13.02 14.44 -15.65
CA ILE A 473 13.44 13.09 -15.33
C ILE A 473 13.30 12.27 -16.62
N ILE A 474 14.41 11.67 -17.07
CA ILE A 474 14.40 10.74 -18.21
C ILE A 474 14.90 9.40 -17.69
N THR A 475 14.03 8.39 -17.69
CA THR A 475 14.33 7.07 -17.10
C THR A 475 14.13 5.95 -18.10
N PRO A 476 15.01 4.92 -18.13
CA PRO A 476 14.90 3.83 -19.09
C PRO A 476 13.73 2.90 -18.75
N ILE A 477 12.93 2.57 -19.77
CA ILE A 477 11.89 1.55 -19.68
C ILE A 477 12.56 0.20 -19.93
N LYS A 478 12.68 -0.62 -18.89
CA LYS A 478 13.39 -1.90 -18.92
C LYS A 478 12.46 -3.08 -18.71
N LEU A 479 12.66 -4.13 -19.51
CA LEU A 479 12.02 -5.43 -19.35
C LEU A 479 13.09 -6.52 -19.39
N ASN A 480 13.20 -7.35 -18.34
CA ASN A 480 14.21 -8.41 -18.23
C ASN A 480 15.65 -7.93 -18.51
N ASN A 481 16.05 -6.80 -17.93
CA ASN A 481 17.33 -6.10 -18.17
C ASN A 481 17.57 -5.60 -19.60
N LYS A 482 16.60 -5.70 -20.51
CA LYS A 482 16.65 -5.09 -21.84
C LYS A 482 15.92 -3.75 -21.82
N THR A 483 16.57 -2.70 -22.32
CA THR A 483 15.95 -1.38 -22.47
C THR A 483 15.10 -1.38 -23.74
N ILE A 484 13.80 -1.14 -23.59
CA ILE A 484 12.83 -1.11 -24.69
C ILE A 484 12.35 0.31 -25.02
N GLY A 485 12.75 1.30 -24.22
CA GLY A 485 12.35 2.69 -24.41
C GLY A 485 12.83 3.60 -23.29
N ALA A 486 12.33 4.83 -23.29
CA ALA A 486 12.59 5.82 -22.25
C ALA A 486 11.28 6.55 -21.89
N LEU A 487 11.12 6.85 -20.60
CA LEU A 487 10.03 7.65 -20.04
C LEU A 487 10.57 9.05 -19.73
N PHE A 488 9.80 10.07 -20.09
CA PHE A 488 10.11 11.48 -19.94
C PHE A 488 9.06 12.15 -19.06
N LEU A 489 9.52 12.84 -18.02
CA LEU A 489 8.70 13.62 -17.09
C LEU A 489 9.35 14.99 -16.95
N GLU A 490 8.75 16.06 -17.49
CA GLU A 490 9.37 17.39 -17.52
C GLU A 490 8.44 18.48 -16.98
N HIS A 491 9.03 19.55 -16.44
CA HIS A 491 8.31 20.68 -15.88
C HIS A 491 9.03 22.01 -16.18
N ARG A 492 8.27 23.10 -16.21
CA ARG A 492 8.75 24.47 -16.46
C ARG A 492 9.40 25.17 -15.27
N THR A 493 9.71 24.42 -14.20
CA THR A 493 10.31 24.98 -12.97
C THR A 493 11.65 24.31 -12.72
N ALA A 494 12.71 25.09 -12.57
CA ALA A 494 14.03 24.57 -12.22
C ALA A 494 14.08 23.98 -10.79
N PHE A 495 14.96 23.00 -10.58
CA PHE A 495 15.26 22.32 -9.30
C PHE A 495 14.03 21.67 -8.63
N LEU A 496 13.01 21.34 -9.42
CA LEU A 496 11.76 20.81 -8.88
C LEU A 496 11.90 19.37 -8.38
N TYR A 497 12.64 18.55 -9.11
CA TYR A 497 12.74 17.12 -8.86
C TYR A 497 13.85 16.76 -7.86
N GLN A 498 13.68 15.61 -7.21
CA GLN A 498 14.54 15.11 -6.15
C GLN A 498 14.74 13.61 -6.34
N SER A 499 15.68 13.00 -5.63
CA SER A 499 16.04 11.57 -5.76
C SER A 499 14.82 10.64 -5.71
N TYR A 500 13.87 10.92 -4.80
CA TYR A 500 12.67 10.10 -4.68
C TYR A 500 11.73 10.20 -5.89
N HIS A 501 11.70 11.33 -6.60
CA HIS A 501 10.93 11.45 -7.84
C HIS A 501 11.52 10.54 -8.94
N CYS A 502 12.85 10.35 -8.96
CA CYS A 502 13.50 9.42 -9.86
C CYS A 502 13.13 7.96 -9.55
N GLU A 503 13.14 7.57 -8.26
CA GLU A 503 12.72 6.22 -7.84
C GLU A 503 11.26 5.93 -8.23
N LEU A 504 10.39 6.93 -8.05
CA LEU A 504 9.00 6.88 -8.47
C LEU A 504 8.85 6.73 -9.99
N ALA A 505 9.64 7.49 -10.77
CA ALA A 505 9.64 7.39 -12.23
C ALA A 505 10.15 6.03 -12.73
N GLU A 506 11.17 5.46 -12.09
CA GLU A 506 11.72 4.13 -12.42
C GLU A 506 10.69 3.01 -12.17
N GLN A 507 9.93 3.11 -11.08
CA GLN A 507 8.82 2.18 -10.82
C GLN A 507 7.73 2.31 -11.87
N LEU A 508 7.34 3.55 -12.21
CA LEU A 508 6.35 3.80 -13.25
C LEU A 508 6.81 3.25 -14.62
N ALA A 509 8.07 3.46 -14.98
CA ALA A 509 8.67 2.92 -16.20
C ALA A 509 8.62 1.38 -16.23
N SER A 510 8.80 0.72 -15.08
CA SER A 510 8.69 -0.74 -14.97
C SER A 510 7.25 -1.22 -15.22
N PHE A 511 6.24 -0.52 -14.71
CA PHE A 511 4.83 -0.84 -14.99
C PHE A 511 4.47 -0.62 -16.46
N ILE A 512 4.96 0.48 -17.06
CA ILE A 512 4.81 0.76 -18.49
C ILE A 512 5.45 -0.36 -19.32
N ALA A 513 6.63 -0.86 -18.92
CA ALA A 513 7.29 -1.97 -19.62
C ALA A 513 6.43 -3.23 -19.66
N VAL A 514 5.79 -3.58 -18.52
CA VAL A 514 4.88 -4.72 -18.42
C VAL A 514 3.64 -4.51 -19.28
N ALA A 515 3.05 -3.31 -19.27
CA ALA A 515 1.87 -2.99 -20.08
C ALA A 515 2.15 -3.12 -21.59
N LEU A 516 3.28 -2.59 -22.05
CA LEU A 516 3.70 -2.68 -23.44
C LEU A 516 3.91 -4.14 -23.89
N GLU A 517 4.51 -4.97 -23.04
CA GLU A 517 4.69 -6.39 -23.34
C GLU A 517 3.36 -7.15 -23.36
N ASN A 518 2.45 -6.87 -22.42
CA ASN A 518 1.10 -7.45 -22.41
C ASN A 518 0.33 -7.09 -23.69
N GLN A 519 0.42 -5.83 -24.14
CA GLN A 519 -0.20 -5.39 -25.39
C GLN A 519 0.38 -6.15 -26.60
N ARG A 520 1.71 -6.27 -26.68
CA ARG A 520 2.40 -7.00 -27.75
C ARG A 520 2.00 -8.48 -27.79
N GLN A 521 1.96 -9.15 -26.63
CA GLN A 521 1.54 -10.55 -26.51
C GLN A 521 0.08 -10.73 -26.91
N THR A 522 -0.81 -9.83 -26.47
CA THR A 522 -2.24 -9.87 -26.83
C THR A 522 -2.42 -9.75 -28.35
N GLN A 523 -1.71 -8.83 -29.00
CA GLN A 523 -1.76 -8.66 -30.45
C GLN A 523 -1.22 -9.90 -31.19
N ALA A 524 -0.09 -10.46 -30.75
CA ALA A 524 0.49 -11.66 -31.34
C ALA A 524 -0.45 -12.87 -31.22
N LEU A 525 -1.08 -13.05 -30.05
CA LEU A 525 -2.06 -14.11 -29.83
C LEU A 525 -3.28 -13.96 -30.74
N HIS A 526 -3.79 -12.74 -30.90
CA HIS A 526 -4.91 -12.46 -31.79
C HIS A 526 -4.58 -12.79 -33.26
N GLN A 527 -3.38 -12.40 -33.73
CA GLN A 527 -2.91 -12.76 -35.07
C GLN A 527 -2.78 -14.27 -35.27
N GLN A 528 -2.26 -15.00 -34.27
CA GLN A 528 -2.18 -16.46 -34.31
C GLN A 528 -3.58 -17.10 -34.39
N GLN A 529 -4.56 -16.59 -33.63
CA GLN A 529 -5.94 -17.09 -33.69
C GLN A 529 -6.56 -16.90 -35.08
N LEU A 530 -6.36 -15.75 -35.71
CA LEU A 530 -6.84 -15.49 -37.07
C LEU A 530 -6.16 -16.41 -38.11
N ALA A 531 -4.85 -16.64 -37.98
CA ALA A 531 -4.12 -17.56 -38.83
C ALA A 531 -4.62 -19.00 -38.66
N LEU A 532 -4.81 -19.46 -37.43
CA LEU A 532 -5.35 -20.79 -37.11
C LEU A 532 -6.77 -20.97 -37.66
N ALA A 533 -7.64 -19.97 -37.51
CA ALA A 533 -8.99 -20.01 -38.07
C ALA A 533 -8.97 -20.16 -39.59
N THR A 534 -8.08 -19.43 -40.27
CA THR A 534 -7.91 -19.50 -41.73
C THR A 534 -7.40 -20.88 -42.17
N ILE A 535 -6.43 -21.45 -41.45
CA ILE A 535 -5.89 -22.79 -41.74
C ILE A 535 -6.97 -23.85 -41.52
N ASN A 536 -7.72 -23.78 -40.41
CA ASN A 536 -8.80 -24.71 -40.12
C ASN A 536 -9.90 -24.67 -41.19
N GLN A 537 -10.28 -23.47 -41.66
CA GLN A 537 -11.22 -23.34 -42.78
C GLN A 537 -10.72 -24.00 -44.07
N LYS A 538 -9.43 -23.83 -44.40
CA LYS A 538 -8.81 -24.49 -45.57
C LYS A 538 -8.77 -26.01 -45.42
N LEU A 539 -8.41 -26.51 -44.24
CA LEU A 539 -8.42 -27.95 -43.94
C LEU A 539 -9.82 -28.55 -44.04
N ASP A 540 -10.84 -27.84 -43.56
CA ASP A 540 -12.24 -28.27 -43.67
C ASP A 540 -12.66 -28.37 -45.15
N MET A 541 -12.37 -27.36 -45.98
CA MET A 541 -12.65 -27.43 -47.42
C MET A 541 -11.93 -28.61 -48.11
N LEU A 542 -10.63 -28.81 -47.84
CA LEU A 542 -9.85 -29.91 -48.41
C LEU A 542 -10.35 -31.29 -47.94
N SER A 543 -10.91 -31.39 -46.74
CA SER A 543 -11.49 -32.64 -46.22
C SER A 543 -12.82 -32.99 -46.88
N ARG A 544 -13.57 -32.00 -47.41
CA ARG A 544 -14.92 -32.19 -47.97
C ARG A 544 -14.93 -32.45 -49.47
N GLN A 545 -13.86 -32.11 -50.18
CA GLN A 545 -13.78 -32.20 -51.64
C GLN A 545 -12.86 -33.33 -52.11
N ASP A 546 -13.10 -33.82 -53.32
CA ASP A 546 -12.22 -34.74 -54.02
C ASP A 546 -11.06 -33.96 -54.68
N PRO A 547 -9.78 -34.32 -54.44
CA PRO A 547 -8.64 -33.52 -54.87
C PRO A 547 -8.50 -33.40 -56.39
N LEU A 548 -8.99 -34.38 -57.16
CA LEU A 548 -8.92 -34.34 -58.62
C LEU A 548 -10.03 -33.47 -59.22
N THR A 549 -11.27 -33.70 -58.81
CA THR A 549 -12.46 -33.12 -59.46
C THR A 549 -13.00 -31.86 -58.77
N GLN A 550 -12.57 -31.57 -57.54
CA GLN A 550 -13.05 -30.47 -56.69
C GLN A 550 -14.57 -30.53 -56.38
N LEU A 551 -15.21 -31.67 -56.66
CA LEU A 551 -16.57 -31.99 -56.23
C LEU A 551 -16.58 -32.42 -54.77
N TYR A 552 -17.73 -32.44 -54.12
CA TYR A 552 -17.84 -33.04 -52.80
C TYR A 552 -17.44 -34.52 -52.86
N ASN A 553 -16.68 -34.99 -51.87
CA ASN A 553 -16.27 -36.39 -51.82
C ASN A 553 -17.35 -37.26 -51.15
N ARG A 554 -17.16 -38.57 -51.20
CA ARG A 554 -18.06 -39.54 -50.57
C ARG A 554 -18.21 -39.33 -49.05
N TYR A 555 -17.20 -38.83 -48.36
CA TYR A 555 -17.29 -38.56 -46.92
C TYR A 555 -18.26 -37.41 -46.63
N GLU A 556 -18.25 -36.35 -47.44
CA GLU A 556 -19.21 -35.25 -47.30
C GLU A 556 -20.63 -35.68 -47.66
N LEU A 557 -20.81 -36.61 -48.61
CA LEU A 557 -22.11 -37.21 -48.92
C LEU A 557 -22.76 -37.87 -47.69
N GLU A 558 -21.99 -38.61 -46.91
CA GLU A 558 -22.47 -39.29 -45.69
C GLU A 558 -22.95 -38.30 -44.62
N LYS A 559 -22.38 -37.09 -44.60
CA LYS A 559 -22.77 -36.02 -43.68
C LYS A 559 -23.98 -35.20 -44.16
N VAL A 560 -24.00 -34.83 -45.44
CA VAL A 560 -25.00 -33.89 -45.99
C VAL A 560 -26.37 -34.55 -46.18
N VAL A 561 -26.41 -35.83 -46.57
CA VAL A 561 -27.67 -36.49 -46.94
C VAL A 561 -28.70 -36.57 -45.80
N PRO A 562 -28.34 -36.90 -44.54
CA PRO A 562 -29.28 -36.86 -43.42
C PRO A 562 -29.94 -35.49 -43.23
N GLU A 563 -29.18 -34.40 -43.33
CA GLU A 563 -29.69 -33.03 -43.20
C GLU A 563 -30.61 -32.65 -44.36
N VAL A 564 -30.21 -32.99 -45.60
CA VAL A 564 -31.03 -32.73 -46.79
C VAL A 564 -32.35 -33.51 -46.74
N ILE A 565 -32.34 -34.77 -46.29
CA ILE A 565 -33.56 -35.56 -46.10
C ILE A 565 -34.46 -34.93 -45.04
N ALA A 566 -33.91 -34.53 -43.88
CA ALA A 566 -34.69 -33.90 -42.82
C ALA A 566 -35.36 -32.61 -43.29
N ASN A 567 -34.62 -31.75 -44.00
CA ASN A 567 -35.13 -30.51 -44.56
C ASN A 567 -36.23 -30.76 -45.61
N ALA A 568 -36.06 -31.77 -46.48
CA ALA A 568 -37.06 -32.12 -47.49
C ALA A 568 -38.35 -32.71 -46.88
N VAL A 569 -38.23 -33.48 -45.78
CA VAL A 569 -39.39 -33.94 -44.98
C VAL A 569 -40.15 -32.75 -44.39
N GLU A 570 -39.44 -31.80 -43.78
CA GLU A 570 -40.05 -30.61 -43.17
C GLU A 570 -40.80 -29.75 -44.20
N LYS A 571 -40.20 -29.56 -45.38
CA LYS A 571 -40.78 -28.75 -46.47
C LYS A 571 -41.79 -29.51 -47.33
N ASN A 572 -41.97 -30.81 -47.10
CA ASN A 572 -42.80 -31.70 -47.93
C ASN A 572 -42.41 -31.63 -49.42
N GLU A 573 -41.11 -31.64 -49.68
CA GLU A 573 -40.50 -31.51 -51.01
C GLU A 573 -39.90 -32.85 -51.49
N PRO A 574 -39.91 -33.14 -52.79
CA PRO A 574 -39.27 -34.35 -53.32
C PRO A 574 -37.74 -34.26 -53.21
N LEU A 575 -37.11 -35.41 -53.07
CA LEU A 575 -35.65 -35.55 -53.19
C LEU A 575 -35.35 -36.47 -54.38
N THR A 576 -34.65 -35.95 -55.37
CA THR A 576 -34.19 -36.73 -56.52
C THR A 576 -32.70 -36.99 -56.42
N CYS A 577 -32.30 -38.25 -56.55
CA CYS A 577 -30.90 -38.68 -56.61
C CYS A 577 -30.59 -39.19 -58.01
N LEU A 578 -29.44 -38.79 -58.55
CA LEU A 578 -28.89 -39.28 -59.80
C LEU A 578 -27.55 -39.96 -59.54
N MET A 579 -27.34 -41.14 -60.11
CA MET A 579 -26.04 -41.80 -60.18
C MET A 579 -25.59 -41.84 -61.64
N ILE A 580 -24.41 -41.30 -61.90
CA ILE A 580 -23.83 -41.12 -63.22
C ILE A 580 -22.54 -41.92 -63.28
N ASP A 581 -22.37 -42.71 -64.33
CA ASP A 581 -21.15 -43.50 -64.57
C ASP A 581 -20.63 -43.23 -65.99
N VAL A 582 -19.31 -43.10 -66.10
CA VAL A 582 -18.64 -42.89 -67.39
C VAL A 582 -18.52 -44.20 -68.15
N ASP A 583 -19.19 -44.30 -69.29
CA ASP A 583 -19.29 -45.55 -70.03
C ASP A 583 -17.92 -46.04 -70.53
N TYR A 584 -17.57 -47.27 -70.17
CA TYR A 584 -16.31 -47.93 -70.54
C TYR A 584 -15.05 -47.15 -70.10
N TYR A 585 -15.10 -46.41 -68.99
CA TYR A 585 -13.97 -45.58 -68.53
C TYR A 585 -12.68 -46.37 -68.28
N LYS A 586 -12.76 -47.60 -67.75
CA LYS A 586 -11.57 -48.46 -67.61
C LYS A 586 -10.87 -48.70 -68.95
N GLY A 587 -11.63 -49.02 -70.00
CA GLY A 587 -11.08 -49.19 -71.35
C GLY A 587 -10.54 -47.89 -71.94
N PHE A 588 -11.14 -46.75 -71.61
CA PHE A 588 -10.60 -45.43 -71.96
C PHE A 588 -9.23 -45.19 -71.31
N ASN A 589 -9.10 -45.44 -70.01
CA ASN A 589 -7.86 -45.28 -69.25
C ASN A 589 -6.76 -46.21 -69.73
N ASP A 590 -7.09 -47.47 -69.98
CA ASP A 590 -6.13 -48.48 -70.43
C ASP A 590 -5.55 -48.12 -71.82
N PHE A 591 -6.33 -47.46 -72.68
CA PHE A 591 -5.91 -47.09 -74.04
C PHE A 591 -5.27 -45.69 -74.15
N TYR A 592 -5.84 -44.68 -73.50
CA TYR A 592 -5.39 -43.28 -73.59
C TYR A 592 -4.43 -42.88 -72.45
N GLY A 593 -4.28 -43.73 -71.44
CA GLY A 593 -3.48 -43.49 -70.25
C GLY A 593 -4.22 -42.72 -69.16
N HIS A 594 -3.85 -42.98 -67.90
CA HIS A 594 -4.51 -42.40 -66.72
C HIS A 594 -4.58 -40.86 -66.73
N HIS A 595 -3.56 -40.17 -67.24
CA HIS A 595 -3.56 -38.71 -67.31
C HIS A 595 -4.70 -38.16 -68.19
N LYS A 596 -4.99 -38.81 -69.32
CA LYS A 596 -6.14 -38.42 -70.17
C LYS A 596 -7.46 -38.76 -69.51
N GLY A 597 -7.53 -39.87 -68.77
CA GLY A 597 -8.66 -40.21 -67.91
C GLY A 597 -8.99 -39.13 -66.88
N ASP A 598 -7.98 -38.72 -66.13
CA ASP A 598 -8.11 -37.67 -65.11
C ASP A 598 -8.59 -36.35 -65.71
N GLN A 599 -8.09 -35.97 -66.89
CA GLN A 599 -8.58 -34.79 -67.61
C GLN A 599 -10.06 -34.91 -68.01
N VAL A 600 -10.52 -36.10 -68.39
CA VAL A 600 -11.93 -36.36 -68.67
C VAL A 600 -12.75 -36.17 -67.39
N LEU A 601 -12.34 -36.74 -66.26
CA LEU A 601 -13.06 -36.59 -64.99
C LEU A 601 -13.15 -35.13 -64.53
N VAL A 602 -12.06 -34.36 -64.68
CA VAL A 602 -12.06 -32.91 -64.38
C VAL A 602 -13.01 -32.15 -65.30
N THR A 603 -13.06 -32.51 -66.58
CA THR A 603 -13.95 -31.86 -67.56
C THR A 603 -15.40 -32.17 -67.26
N LEU A 604 -15.74 -33.43 -66.96
CA LEU A 604 -17.08 -33.85 -66.56
C LEU A 604 -17.52 -33.17 -65.27
N ALA A 605 -16.65 -33.08 -64.27
CA ALA A 605 -16.93 -32.40 -63.01
C ALA A 605 -17.32 -30.93 -63.23
N LYS A 606 -16.58 -30.20 -64.08
CA LYS A 606 -16.92 -28.82 -64.46
C LYS A 606 -18.27 -28.75 -65.18
N THR A 607 -18.54 -29.67 -66.10
CA THR A 607 -19.82 -29.76 -66.79
C THR A 607 -20.98 -30.00 -65.81
N PHE A 608 -20.81 -30.91 -64.84
CA PHE A 608 -21.82 -31.16 -63.82
C PHE A 608 -22.05 -29.93 -62.93
N GLN A 609 -21.00 -29.26 -62.46
CA GLN A 609 -21.15 -28.03 -61.66
C GLN A 609 -21.85 -26.89 -62.42
N GLN A 610 -21.67 -26.80 -63.74
CA GLN A 610 -22.35 -25.79 -64.55
C GLN A 610 -23.85 -26.08 -64.73
N VAL A 611 -24.23 -27.35 -64.83
CA VAL A 611 -25.62 -27.77 -65.05
C VAL A 611 -26.40 -27.91 -63.73
N PHE A 612 -25.76 -28.43 -62.69
CA PHE A 612 -26.30 -28.63 -61.35
C PHE A 612 -25.81 -27.50 -60.43
N ASN A 613 -26.26 -26.27 -60.70
CA ASN A 613 -25.80 -25.05 -60.03
C ASN A 613 -26.85 -24.39 -59.13
N ALA A 614 -28.02 -25.01 -58.94
CA ALA A 614 -29.05 -24.45 -58.07
C ALA A 614 -28.62 -24.54 -56.59
N PRO A 615 -29.12 -23.68 -55.69
CA PRO A 615 -28.73 -23.67 -54.26
C PRO A 615 -28.91 -25.00 -53.51
N ASN A 616 -29.77 -25.88 -54.02
CA ASN A 616 -30.10 -27.20 -53.44
C ASN A 616 -29.63 -28.37 -54.33
N ASP A 617 -28.73 -28.11 -55.28
CA ASP A 617 -28.03 -29.12 -56.07
C ASP A 617 -26.70 -29.45 -55.40
N TYR A 618 -26.51 -30.71 -55.02
CA TYR A 618 -25.25 -31.18 -54.48
C TYR A 618 -24.61 -32.16 -55.45
N VAL A 619 -23.34 -31.90 -55.78
CA VAL A 619 -22.58 -32.63 -56.80
C VAL A 619 -21.41 -33.34 -56.12
N PHE A 620 -21.41 -34.67 -56.16
CA PHE A 620 -20.42 -35.51 -55.50
C PHE A 620 -19.65 -36.36 -56.50
N ARG A 621 -18.37 -36.59 -56.23
CA ARG A 621 -17.64 -37.74 -56.78
C ARG A 621 -17.82 -38.92 -55.82
N TYR A 622 -18.56 -39.92 -56.25
CA TYR A 622 -18.95 -41.06 -55.43
C TYR A 622 -17.90 -42.19 -55.46
N GLY A 623 -17.31 -42.42 -56.64
CA GLY A 623 -16.32 -43.46 -56.90
C GLY A 623 -15.20 -42.99 -57.84
N GLY A 624 -14.49 -43.92 -58.46
CA GLY A 624 -13.40 -43.60 -59.39
C GLY A 624 -13.89 -42.79 -60.60
N ASP A 625 -14.97 -43.25 -61.21
CA ASP A 625 -15.63 -42.74 -62.41
C ASP A 625 -17.15 -42.56 -62.24
N GLU A 626 -17.60 -42.66 -60.99
CA GLU A 626 -18.99 -42.52 -60.58
C GLU A 626 -19.23 -41.17 -59.90
N PHE A 627 -20.29 -40.49 -60.31
CA PHE A 627 -20.72 -39.20 -59.78
C PHE A 627 -22.15 -39.29 -59.27
N LEU A 628 -22.44 -38.63 -58.16
CA LEU A 628 -23.77 -38.59 -57.57
C LEU A 628 -24.27 -37.14 -57.52
N MET A 629 -25.50 -36.93 -57.97
CA MET A 629 -26.20 -35.65 -57.83
C MET A 629 -27.37 -35.82 -56.87
N LEU A 630 -27.47 -34.92 -55.91
CA LEU A 630 -28.60 -34.87 -54.98
C LEU A 630 -29.35 -33.55 -55.19
N LEU A 631 -30.61 -33.64 -55.62
CA LEU A 631 -31.41 -32.51 -56.06
C LEU A 631 -32.63 -32.38 -55.12
N ALA A 632 -32.52 -31.53 -54.11
CA ALA A 632 -33.62 -31.31 -53.16
C ALA A 632 -34.66 -30.34 -53.74
N GLY A 633 -35.95 -30.66 -53.56
CA GLY A 633 -37.08 -29.89 -54.10
C GLY A 633 -37.35 -30.12 -55.59
N GLN A 634 -36.67 -31.09 -56.22
CA GLN A 634 -36.77 -31.35 -57.65
C GLN A 634 -37.40 -32.70 -57.93
N THR A 635 -38.33 -32.71 -58.89
CA THR A 635 -38.99 -33.90 -59.42
C THR A 635 -38.09 -34.64 -60.40
N LEU A 636 -38.44 -35.91 -60.69
CA LEU A 636 -37.75 -36.70 -61.70
C LEU A 636 -37.74 -36.04 -63.08
N GLN A 637 -38.81 -35.32 -63.43
CA GLN A 637 -38.93 -34.62 -64.72
C GLN A 637 -37.93 -33.46 -64.83
N GLN A 638 -37.78 -32.65 -63.78
CA GLN A 638 -36.79 -31.56 -63.72
C GLN A 638 -35.36 -32.12 -63.74
N ALA A 639 -35.12 -33.23 -63.04
CA ALA A 639 -33.83 -33.91 -63.10
C ALA A 639 -33.52 -34.43 -64.51
N LYS A 640 -34.52 -34.96 -65.22
CA LYS A 640 -34.39 -35.42 -66.61
C LYS A 640 -34.02 -34.29 -67.57
N GLU A 641 -34.56 -33.09 -67.37
CA GLU A 641 -34.19 -31.91 -68.16
C GLU A 641 -32.71 -31.54 -67.97
N LYS A 642 -32.23 -31.54 -66.72
CA LYS A 642 -30.80 -31.34 -66.42
C LYS A 642 -29.93 -32.45 -67.01
N VAL A 643 -30.38 -33.70 -66.94
CA VAL A 643 -29.69 -34.85 -67.56
C VAL A 643 -29.56 -34.68 -69.08
N ALA A 644 -30.61 -34.24 -69.77
CA ALA A 644 -30.53 -34.00 -71.21
C ALA A 644 -29.51 -32.90 -71.58
N ILE A 645 -29.39 -31.87 -70.73
CA ILE A 645 -28.38 -30.82 -70.88
C ILE A 645 -26.97 -31.42 -70.67
N VAL A 646 -26.79 -32.26 -69.65
CA VAL A 646 -25.52 -32.97 -69.40
C VAL A 646 -25.14 -33.87 -70.57
N GLU A 647 -26.05 -34.74 -71.03
CA GLU A 647 -25.79 -35.66 -72.15
C GLU A 647 -25.39 -34.89 -73.41
N LYS A 648 -26.09 -33.78 -73.71
CA LYS A 648 -25.73 -32.91 -74.83
C LYS A 648 -24.37 -32.25 -74.64
N ALA A 649 -24.12 -31.65 -73.46
CA ALA A 649 -22.85 -30.99 -73.18
C ALA A 649 -21.67 -31.95 -73.29
N VAL A 650 -21.82 -33.20 -72.82
CA VAL A 650 -20.78 -34.24 -72.94
C VAL A 650 -20.58 -34.69 -74.38
N ALA A 651 -21.66 -34.84 -75.15
CA ALA A 651 -21.55 -35.15 -76.59
C ALA A 651 -20.84 -34.02 -77.37
N ASP A 652 -21.12 -32.77 -77.04
CA ASP A 652 -20.53 -31.58 -77.67
C ASP A 652 -19.03 -31.43 -77.37
N LEU A 653 -18.50 -32.05 -76.29
CA LEU A 653 -17.06 -32.12 -76.03
C LEU A 653 -16.31 -32.97 -77.08
N ALA A 654 -17.02 -33.84 -77.81
CA ALA A 654 -16.49 -34.68 -78.89
C ALA A 654 -15.24 -35.50 -78.52
N ILE A 655 -15.12 -35.92 -77.26
CA ILE A 655 -13.97 -36.67 -76.74
C ILE A 655 -14.01 -38.08 -77.34
N SER A 656 -13.04 -38.44 -78.18
CA SER A 656 -12.98 -39.76 -78.83
C SER A 656 -12.81 -40.90 -77.81
N HIS A 657 -13.62 -41.94 -77.94
CA HIS A 657 -13.57 -43.14 -77.08
C HIS A 657 -13.53 -44.42 -77.92
N SER A 658 -12.36 -44.73 -78.48
CA SER A 658 -12.21 -45.85 -79.42
C SER A 658 -12.39 -47.24 -78.79
N GLN A 659 -12.40 -47.34 -77.46
CA GLN A 659 -12.61 -48.60 -76.74
C GLN A 659 -14.05 -48.78 -76.22
N SER A 660 -14.95 -47.85 -76.53
CA SER A 660 -16.37 -47.95 -76.18
C SER A 660 -17.12 -48.79 -77.21
N ALA A 661 -17.93 -49.74 -76.73
CA ALA A 661 -18.79 -50.53 -77.61
C ALA A 661 -20.15 -49.85 -77.90
N CYS A 662 -20.44 -48.71 -77.27
CA CYS A 662 -21.74 -48.02 -77.39
C CYS A 662 -21.69 -46.73 -78.22
N SER A 663 -20.51 -46.11 -78.38
CA SER A 663 -20.33 -44.86 -79.14
C SER A 663 -18.87 -44.65 -79.51
N SER A 664 -18.58 -43.87 -80.56
CA SER A 664 -17.21 -43.45 -80.91
C SER A 664 -16.69 -42.30 -80.05
N VAL A 665 -17.56 -41.69 -79.24
CA VAL A 665 -17.24 -40.61 -78.30
C VAL A 665 -17.61 -41.02 -76.86
N LEU A 666 -17.04 -40.30 -75.88
CA LEU A 666 -17.34 -40.48 -74.46
C LEU A 666 -18.83 -40.26 -74.20
N THR A 667 -19.43 -41.15 -73.41
CA THR A 667 -20.86 -41.15 -73.08
C THR A 667 -21.05 -41.50 -71.60
N LEU A 668 -22.25 -41.23 -71.09
CA LEU A 668 -22.61 -41.46 -69.69
C LEU A 668 -23.82 -42.37 -69.61
N SER A 669 -23.83 -43.28 -68.64
CA SER A 669 -25.04 -43.98 -68.20
C SER A 669 -25.55 -43.32 -66.92
N ILE A 670 -26.84 -43.01 -66.86
CA ILE A 670 -27.42 -42.26 -65.75
C ILE A 670 -28.65 -42.97 -65.19
N GLY A 671 -28.61 -43.25 -63.88
CA GLY A 671 -29.75 -43.73 -63.10
C GLY A 671 -30.35 -42.61 -62.28
N GLY A 672 -31.68 -42.48 -62.27
CA GLY A 672 -32.38 -41.50 -61.43
C GLY A 672 -33.47 -42.14 -60.57
N TYR A 673 -33.59 -41.66 -59.34
CA TYR A 673 -34.68 -42.03 -58.44
C TYR A 673 -35.23 -40.80 -57.71
N CYS A 674 -36.53 -40.56 -57.83
CA CYS A 674 -37.24 -39.49 -57.13
C CYS A 674 -38.12 -40.08 -56.03
N CYS A 675 -37.98 -39.55 -54.82
CA CYS A 675 -38.78 -39.95 -53.67
C CYS A 675 -39.60 -38.78 -53.13
N HIS A 676 -40.90 -39.02 -52.93
CA HIS A 676 -41.83 -38.06 -52.34
C HIS A 676 -42.18 -38.37 -50.87
N ASP A 677 -41.85 -39.57 -50.36
CA ASP A 677 -42.09 -39.99 -48.97
C ASP A 677 -40.74 -40.35 -48.32
N LEU A 678 -40.17 -39.36 -47.64
CA LEU A 678 -38.82 -39.43 -47.09
C LEU A 678 -38.77 -39.91 -45.63
N TYR A 679 -39.92 -40.16 -44.97
CA TYR A 679 -39.98 -40.50 -43.54
C TYR A 679 -39.18 -41.76 -43.14
N ASN A 680 -39.01 -42.70 -44.07
CA ASN A 680 -38.20 -43.92 -43.88
C ASN A 680 -37.08 -44.05 -44.93
N MET A 681 -36.66 -42.91 -45.49
CA MET A 681 -35.57 -42.85 -46.45
C MET A 681 -34.26 -42.54 -45.73
N GLY A 682 -33.20 -43.24 -46.12
CA GLY A 682 -31.84 -42.98 -45.65
C GLY A 682 -30.85 -43.18 -46.79
N LEU A 683 -29.62 -42.69 -46.61
CA LEU A 683 -28.58 -42.68 -47.63
C LEU A 683 -28.43 -44.02 -48.38
N ASN A 684 -28.27 -45.12 -47.64
CA ASN A 684 -28.08 -46.46 -48.23
C ASN A 684 -29.27 -46.89 -49.12
N ARG A 685 -30.49 -46.58 -48.70
CA ARG A 685 -31.71 -46.91 -49.45
C ARG A 685 -31.83 -46.05 -50.70
N LEU A 686 -31.51 -44.76 -50.60
CA LEU A 686 -31.52 -43.80 -51.70
C LEU A 686 -30.50 -44.20 -52.78
N ILE A 687 -29.26 -44.50 -52.39
CA ILE A 687 -28.22 -44.99 -53.29
C ILE A 687 -28.65 -46.32 -53.93
N GLN A 688 -29.10 -47.30 -53.14
CA GLN A 688 -29.51 -48.61 -53.66
C GLN A 688 -30.61 -48.51 -54.74
N LYS A 689 -31.58 -47.60 -54.57
CA LYS A 689 -32.64 -47.37 -55.56
C LYS A 689 -32.09 -46.71 -56.83
N THR A 690 -31.21 -45.73 -56.67
CA THR A 690 -30.59 -45.00 -57.78
C THR A 690 -29.63 -45.90 -58.59
N ASP A 691 -28.83 -46.73 -57.91
CA ASP A 691 -27.93 -47.71 -58.54
C ASP A 691 -28.69 -48.76 -59.34
N LYS A 692 -29.87 -49.19 -58.88
CA LYS A 692 -30.74 -50.07 -59.66
C LYS A 692 -31.16 -49.43 -60.97
N ALA A 693 -31.45 -48.13 -60.97
CA ALA A 693 -31.77 -47.38 -62.18
C ALA A 693 -30.56 -47.28 -63.11
N LEU A 694 -29.37 -47.01 -62.56
CA LEU A 694 -28.12 -46.95 -63.32
C LEU A 694 -27.77 -48.30 -63.95
N TYR A 695 -27.92 -49.39 -63.20
CA TYR A 695 -27.73 -50.75 -63.71
C TYR A 695 -28.66 -51.06 -64.88
N GLN A 696 -29.91 -50.60 -64.82
CA GLN A 696 -30.86 -50.72 -65.94
C GLN A 696 -30.45 -49.86 -67.15
N ALA A 697 -29.90 -48.66 -66.94
CA ALA A 697 -29.35 -47.85 -68.01
C ALA A 697 -28.18 -48.58 -68.71
N LYS A 698 -27.24 -49.13 -67.94
CA LYS A 698 -26.11 -49.90 -68.48
C LYS A 698 -26.57 -51.16 -69.23
N SER A 699 -27.60 -51.86 -68.77
CA SER A 699 -28.10 -53.08 -69.43
C SER A 699 -28.91 -52.81 -70.70
N ARG A 700 -29.46 -51.60 -70.87
CA ARG A 700 -30.14 -51.14 -72.10
C ARG A 700 -29.19 -50.74 -73.23
N GLY A 701 -27.89 -50.98 -73.07
CA GLY A 701 -26.87 -50.64 -74.07
C GLY A 701 -26.05 -49.40 -73.76
N ARG A 702 -26.18 -48.82 -72.56
CA ARG A 702 -25.45 -47.60 -72.09
C ARG A 702 -25.85 -46.33 -72.84
N ASN A 703 -25.18 -45.21 -72.58
CA ASN A 703 -25.48 -43.90 -73.15
C ASN A 703 -26.96 -43.52 -73.04
N THR A 704 -27.53 -43.67 -71.85
CA THR A 704 -28.96 -43.47 -71.63
C THR A 704 -29.28 -43.12 -70.18
N PHE A 705 -30.43 -42.47 -70.01
CA PHE A 705 -31.04 -42.21 -68.72
C PHE A 705 -32.18 -43.19 -68.41
N VAL A 706 -32.14 -43.81 -67.23
CA VAL A 706 -33.27 -44.54 -66.65
C VAL A 706 -33.64 -43.90 -65.33
N GLY A 707 -34.87 -43.38 -65.25
CA GLY A 707 -35.42 -42.77 -64.05
C GLY A 707 -36.72 -43.45 -63.62
N TYR A 708 -36.96 -43.58 -62.32
CA TYR A 708 -38.29 -43.93 -61.79
C TYR A 708 -38.59 -43.18 -60.50
N GLU A 709 -39.88 -42.99 -60.24
CA GLU A 709 -40.40 -42.30 -59.06
C GLU A 709 -41.30 -43.25 -58.26
N GLU A 710 -41.27 -43.13 -56.93
CA GLU A 710 -42.17 -43.86 -56.05
C GLU A 710 -43.39 -42.98 -55.77
N GLN A 711 -44.56 -43.34 -56.31
CA GLN A 711 -45.79 -42.57 -56.14
C GLN A 711 -46.23 -42.56 -54.67
N GLN A 712 -46.67 -41.39 -54.17
CA GLN A 712 -47.28 -41.28 -52.85
C GLN A 712 -48.47 -42.24 -52.76
N ALA A 713 -48.44 -43.17 -51.79
CA ALA A 713 -49.63 -43.92 -51.43
C ALA A 713 -50.68 -42.94 -50.90
N VAL A 714 -51.80 -42.79 -51.61
CA VAL A 714 -52.96 -42.01 -51.16
C VAL A 714 -53.49 -42.63 -49.86
N LYS A 715 -53.07 -42.09 -48.70
CA LYS A 715 -53.71 -42.39 -47.41
C LYS A 715 -55.03 -41.62 -47.35
N LYS A 716 -56.13 -42.32 -47.68
CA LYS A 716 -57.50 -41.92 -47.31
C LYS A 716 -57.57 -41.71 -45.79
N ASN A 717 -58.20 -40.61 -45.41
CA ASN A 717 -58.68 -40.26 -44.07
C ASN A 717 -59.14 -41.47 -43.25
N THR A 718 -58.54 -41.65 -42.07
CA THR A 718 -59.28 -41.96 -40.85
C THR A 718 -58.60 -41.25 -39.67
N MET A 719 -59.07 -40.04 -39.34
CA MET A 719 -58.94 -39.52 -37.98
C MET A 719 -60.01 -40.18 -37.11
N GLN A 720 -59.63 -40.78 -35.97
CA GLN A 720 -60.25 -40.58 -34.66
C GLN A 720 -59.68 -41.56 -33.62
N HIS A 721 -59.44 -41.02 -32.42
CA HIS A 721 -58.97 -41.66 -31.17
C HIS A 721 -57.45 -41.86 -31.00
N LYS A 722 -56.78 -40.78 -30.57
CA LYS A 722 -55.90 -40.75 -29.38
C LYS A 722 -55.32 -39.34 -29.18
N GLN A 723 -56.18 -38.40 -28.83
CA GLN A 723 -55.77 -37.08 -28.29
C GLN A 723 -56.83 -36.61 -27.28
N VAL A 724 -57.01 -37.42 -26.23
CA VAL A 724 -57.49 -36.98 -24.91
C VAL A 724 -56.78 -37.93 -23.94
N ASP A 725 -55.58 -37.56 -23.47
CA ASP A 725 -55.00 -38.05 -22.20
C ASP A 725 -53.57 -37.54 -21.87
N GLU A 726 -52.92 -36.75 -22.74
CA GLU A 726 -51.53 -36.28 -22.47
C GLU A 726 -51.36 -34.77 -22.22
N GLN A 727 -52.44 -34.04 -21.94
CA GLN A 727 -52.38 -32.67 -21.42
C GLN A 727 -52.71 -32.55 -19.92
N ALA A 728 -52.86 -33.68 -19.22
CA ALA A 728 -53.04 -33.72 -17.77
C ALA A 728 -51.89 -34.51 -17.11
N LYS A 729 -50.64 -34.11 -17.31
CA LYS A 729 -49.48 -34.63 -16.54
C LYS A 729 -48.18 -33.83 -16.68
N ILE A 730 -48.26 -32.49 -16.70
CA ILE A 730 -47.11 -31.62 -16.37
C ILE A 730 -47.63 -30.46 -15.52
N SER A 731 -48.22 -30.79 -14.37
CA SER A 731 -48.42 -29.84 -13.26
C SER A 731 -48.13 -30.49 -11.91
N ASP A 732 -47.45 -31.64 -11.87
CA ASP A 732 -47.00 -32.28 -10.65
C ASP A 732 -45.70 -33.04 -10.92
N ARG A 733 -44.57 -32.35 -10.71
CA ARG A 733 -43.34 -32.95 -10.21
C ARG A 733 -42.44 -31.83 -9.65
N CYS A 734 -42.46 -31.76 -8.31
CA CYS A 734 -41.31 -31.42 -7.48
C CYS A 734 -40.01 -32.03 -7.98
#